data_AF-A0AAN7U1U1-F1
#
_entry.id   AF-A0AAN7U1U1-F1
#
_cell.length_a   1.000
_cell.length_b   1.000
_cell.length_c   1.000
_cell.angle_alpha   90.00
_cell.angle_beta   90.00
_cell.angle_gamma   90.00
#
_symmetry.space_group_name_H-M   'P 1'
#
loop_
_entity.id
_entity.type
_entity.pdbx_description
1 polymer ?
#
loop_
_entity_poly.entity_id
_entity_poly.type
_entity_poly.pdbx_seq_one_letter_code
_entity_poly.pdbx_strand_id
1 'polypeptide(L)'
;MDNKKRKTEEQQDTLNEEIDNHHSKKQSISNNNNNNNNCNNNNNCNNSSLNKQITTDNLIDIDKIIELIRATPITLLGLIDVLRIYDNHKENELIRIESTIYFNDYHLDKYRHYFDKKGYTNFVLNIFFDTFFDVFYQIRYTITEKHEYSYFKYKLYVKIVKDIRFNNWFKDLYENEKDQLIKRLDIMDKYLSIPLKNYHRRAGDNDHFIIFPKQYCIDRLYSIVYDGTVDIFLNLIIYKRYNQYYEKYYETSDNNNNNNNNNNNNNNNNNNNNNNNNNNNNNNNNNNNNNNNNNNNNNNNNNNNNNNNNNNNNNNNNNNNNNNNNNNNNNNNNNNNNNNNCNNNNNNNNNNNNCNNSNIEKKSIILSDIVIEMIVRDSLWYCGDGIDKIIINNNLLSFALVSKQFFRVLSKILNNEYFELGKSMIQLNDSQFNLIKQPPLFFGYDSIRLIPYSSNKEYLELLFSRVQSFCISTDEYDSTINDATSRQFKCVGHYSPLEEDIYRENTRSDWYLVYPPPMPSLQSITIGEYYGYSNNYLHLLEDILITNFETIKSNKLDNDSHGIKRFSITICNDWNGTPERSDLDFIKPLLKLHLNSLEIVKIDSSSAYRIKSNTIKKLKSSINNQSKNKIEWSLNVCDDDDDDDYDDTSDDESP
;
A
#
# COMPACT_ATOMS: atom_id res chain seq x y z
N MET A 1 29.87 -15.21 -30.20
CA MET A 1 28.88 -14.13 -29.93
C MET A 1 29.55 -12.78 -29.66
N ASP A 2 30.87 -12.76 -29.61
CA ASP A 2 31.69 -11.82 -28.84
C ASP A 2 31.87 -10.49 -29.57
N ASN A 3 31.91 -10.51 -30.90
CA ASN A 3 31.88 -9.31 -31.74
C ASN A 3 30.57 -8.51 -31.64
N LYS A 4 29.48 -9.11 -31.11
CA LYS A 4 28.24 -8.38 -30.84
C LYS A 4 28.25 -7.78 -29.43
N LYS A 5 28.91 -8.44 -28.47
CA LYS A 5 29.10 -7.93 -27.11
C LYS A 5 30.02 -6.70 -27.11
N ARG A 6 31.20 -6.80 -27.74
CA ARG A 6 32.14 -5.66 -27.89
C ARG A 6 31.52 -4.42 -28.53
N LYS A 7 30.72 -4.59 -29.60
CA LYS A 7 30.00 -3.45 -30.23
C LYS A 7 28.92 -2.82 -29.34
N THR A 8 28.46 -3.53 -28.31
CA THR A 8 27.50 -2.97 -27.35
C THR A 8 28.24 -2.23 -26.24
N GLU A 9 29.38 -2.77 -25.79
CA GLU A 9 30.29 -2.12 -24.83
C GLU A 9 30.87 -0.81 -25.39
N GLU A 10 31.41 -0.80 -26.62
CA GLU A 10 31.90 0.41 -27.31
C GLU A 10 30.81 1.50 -27.46
N GLN A 11 29.54 1.10 -27.67
CA GLN A 11 28.41 2.03 -27.77
C GLN A 11 27.96 2.57 -26.40
N GLN A 12 28.16 1.79 -25.33
CA GLN A 12 27.89 2.21 -23.95
C GLN A 12 28.92 3.26 -23.50
N ASP A 13 30.21 3.02 -23.77
CA ASP A 13 31.30 3.91 -23.39
C ASP A 13 31.24 5.26 -24.13
N THR A 14 30.94 5.23 -25.44
CA THR A 14 30.74 6.46 -26.24
C THR A 14 29.58 7.31 -25.69
N LEU A 15 28.49 6.66 -25.23
CA LEU A 15 27.34 7.37 -24.66
C LEU A 15 27.65 7.98 -23.29
N ASN A 16 28.50 7.34 -22.48
CA ASN A 16 28.95 7.87 -21.21
C ASN A 16 29.86 9.10 -21.41
N GLU A 17 30.81 9.05 -22.37
CA GLU A 17 31.64 10.22 -22.72
C GLU A 17 30.80 11.42 -23.20
N GLU A 18 29.72 11.21 -23.95
CA GLU A 18 28.82 12.30 -24.35
C GLU A 18 28.11 12.96 -23.15
N ILE A 19 27.74 12.17 -22.13
CA ILE A 19 27.08 12.65 -20.91
C ILE A 19 28.05 13.48 -20.04
N ASP A 20 29.28 12.98 -19.82
CA ASP A 20 30.30 13.67 -19.02
C ASP A 20 30.77 14.99 -19.68
N ASN A 21 30.87 15.00 -21.02
CA ASN A 21 31.12 16.22 -21.77
C ASN A 21 29.96 17.22 -21.64
N HIS A 22 28.71 16.77 -21.57
CA HIS A 22 27.55 17.65 -21.39
C HIS A 22 27.48 18.27 -19.99
N HIS A 23 27.88 17.53 -18.94
CA HIS A 23 28.01 18.06 -17.59
C HIS A 23 29.15 19.09 -17.47
N SER A 24 30.33 18.77 -18.01
CA SER A 24 31.49 19.67 -18.01
C SER A 24 31.22 21.01 -18.72
N LYS A 25 30.37 21.00 -19.76
CA LYS A 25 29.97 22.20 -20.49
C LYS A 25 28.95 23.09 -19.76
N LYS A 26 28.17 22.56 -18.80
CA LYS A 26 27.27 23.38 -17.96
C LYS A 26 28.03 24.11 -16.85
N GLN A 27 29.06 23.50 -16.24
CA GLN A 27 29.85 24.16 -15.18
C GLN A 27 30.65 25.39 -15.67
N SER A 28 31.10 25.42 -16.92
CA SER A 28 31.86 26.56 -17.47
C SER A 28 31.01 27.81 -17.75
N ILE A 29 29.68 27.70 -17.74
CA ILE A 29 28.77 28.84 -17.98
C ILE A 29 28.43 29.61 -16.68
N SER A 30 28.49 28.98 -15.50
CA SER A 30 28.16 29.66 -14.23
C SER A 30 29.24 30.63 -13.75
N ASN A 31 30.49 30.46 -14.17
CA ASN A 31 31.64 31.21 -13.64
C ASN A 31 31.86 32.62 -14.23
N ASN A 32 30.97 33.13 -15.08
CA ASN A 32 31.23 34.34 -15.88
C ASN A 32 30.37 35.58 -15.56
N ASN A 33 29.65 35.58 -14.43
CA ASN A 33 28.89 36.75 -13.95
C ASN A 33 29.31 37.14 -12.52
N ASN A 34 30.47 37.79 -12.39
CA ASN A 34 30.80 38.60 -11.21
C ASN A 34 31.88 39.64 -11.53
N ASN A 35 31.47 40.87 -11.83
CA ASN A 35 32.30 42.06 -11.65
C ASN A 35 31.46 43.35 -11.67
N ASN A 36 31.93 44.34 -10.91
CA ASN A 36 31.41 45.71 -10.76
C ASN A 36 30.05 45.87 -10.06
N ASN A 37 30.09 46.15 -8.76
CA ASN A 37 29.99 47.55 -8.32
C ASN A 37 30.53 47.75 -6.90
N ASN A 38 31.33 48.79 -6.71
CA ASN A 38 31.97 49.12 -5.44
C ASN A 38 31.76 50.62 -5.17
N CYS A 39 30.94 50.98 -4.19
CA CYS A 39 30.73 52.37 -3.77
C CYS A 39 30.42 52.45 -2.27
N ASN A 40 31.39 52.91 -1.50
CA ASN A 40 31.21 53.32 -0.11
C ASN A 40 30.43 54.64 -0.02
N ASN A 41 29.55 54.77 0.98
CA ASN A 41 29.67 55.87 1.94
C ASN A 41 28.84 55.69 3.22
N ASN A 42 29.38 56.16 4.33
CA ASN A 42 28.77 56.12 5.67
C ASN A 42 27.78 57.28 5.89
N ASN A 43 26.71 57.07 6.68
CA ASN A 43 26.60 57.62 8.06
C ASN A 43 25.20 57.50 8.71
N ASN A 44 25.18 56.86 9.88
CA ASN A 44 24.51 57.21 11.16
C ASN A 44 22.99 57.49 11.34
N CYS A 45 22.55 57.01 12.52
CA CYS A 45 21.49 57.49 13.43
C CYS A 45 20.03 56.95 13.36
N ASN A 46 19.78 56.02 14.29
CA ASN A 46 18.71 56.01 15.31
C ASN A 46 17.19 55.90 14.97
N ASN A 47 16.64 54.82 15.52
CA ASN A 47 15.34 54.66 16.20
C ASN A 47 13.99 54.73 15.44
N SER A 48 13.28 53.59 15.62
CA SER A 48 11.84 53.43 15.87
C SER A 48 10.88 53.21 14.69
N SER A 49 9.73 52.64 15.06
CA SER A 49 8.55 52.24 14.28
C SER A 49 8.64 50.93 13.46
N LEU A 50 7.88 49.96 13.98
CA LEU A 50 7.62 48.63 13.43
C LEU A 50 6.72 48.77 12.18
N ASN A 51 7.20 48.33 11.01
CA ASN A 51 6.45 47.81 9.85
C ASN A 51 7.26 48.06 8.56
N LYS A 52 8.05 47.06 8.12
CA LYS A 52 8.67 47.06 6.80
C LYS A 52 8.67 45.67 6.17
N GLN A 53 8.01 45.60 5.02
CA GLN A 53 8.42 44.83 3.83
C GLN A 53 9.15 43.50 4.05
N ILE A 54 8.42 42.40 3.83
CA ILE A 54 9.03 41.14 3.39
C ILE A 54 9.48 41.35 1.93
N THR A 55 10.72 41.79 1.75
CA THR A 55 11.35 41.95 0.43
C THR A 55 12.65 41.16 0.38
N THR A 56 12.66 40.14 -0.49
CA THR A 56 13.84 39.72 -1.29
C THR A 56 15.12 39.27 -0.58
N ASP A 57 15.05 38.59 0.58
CA ASP A 57 16.24 37.96 1.19
C ASP A 57 16.17 36.42 1.36
N ASN A 58 15.04 35.78 1.03
CA ASN A 58 14.97 34.31 0.91
C ASN A 58 15.09 33.88 -0.56
N LEU A 59 16.21 34.22 -1.21
CA LEU A 59 16.70 33.43 -2.33
C LEU A 59 17.11 32.08 -1.74
N ILE A 60 16.17 31.13 -1.72
CA ILE A 60 16.45 29.77 -1.28
C ILE A 60 17.50 29.21 -2.23
N ASP A 61 18.64 28.88 -1.66
CA ASP A 61 19.79 28.39 -2.40
C ASP A 61 19.44 27.05 -3.06
N ILE A 62 19.28 27.08 -4.38
CA ILE A 62 18.85 25.93 -5.20
C ILE A 62 19.86 24.79 -5.05
N ASP A 63 21.15 25.12 -4.96
CA ASP A 63 22.20 24.12 -4.80
C ASP A 63 22.08 23.43 -3.42
N LYS A 64 21.72 24.17 -2.36
CA LYS A 64 21.40 23.55 -1.05
C LYS A 64 20.16 22.65 -1.08
N ILE A 65 19.14 22.96 -1.88
CA ILE A 65 17.97 22.06 -2.04
C ILE A 65 18.41 20.77 -2.77
N ILE A 66 19.23 20.89 -3.82
CA ILE A 66 19.76 19.75 -4.57
C ILE A 66 20.66 18.88 -3.68
N GLU A 67 21.56 19.49 -2.90
CA GLU A 67 22.36 18.78 -1.88
C GLU A 67 21.46 18.09 -0.85
N LEU A 68 20.39 18.73 -0.39
CA LEU A 68 19.43 18.13 0.55
C LEU A 68 18.72 16.90 -0.05
N ILE A 69 18.26 16.96 -1.31
CA ILE A 69 17.66 15.80 -2.00
C ILE A 69 18.67 14.65 -2.08
N ARG A 70 19.89 14.94 -2.53
CA ARG A 70 20.96 13.93 -2.69
C ARG A 70 21.44 13.34 -1.36
N ALA A 71 21.39 14.11 -0.28
CA ALA A 71 21.73 13.65 1.07
C ALA A 71 20.56 12.98 1.81
N THR A 72 19.35 12.99 1.23
CA THR A 72 18.19 12.36 1.86
C THR A 72 18.32 10.83 1.85
N PRO A 73 18.17 10.12 2.98
CA PRO A 73 18.20 8.66 3.01
C PRO A 73 17.08 8.03 2.18
N ILE A 74 17.30 6.86 1.59
CA ILE A 74 16.31 6.13 0.77
C ILE A 74 15.29 5.39 1.66
N THR A 75 14.46 6.15 2.37
CA THR A 75 13.40 5.66 3.28
C THR A 75 12.02 6.17 2.86
N LEU A 76 10.94 5.63 3.45
CA LEU A 76 9.58 6.11 3.15
C LEU A 76 9.39 7.59 3.53
N LEU A 77 10.03 8.04 4.62
CA LEU A 77 10.03 9.45 5.02
C LEU A 77 10.81 10.31 4.02
N GLY A 78 12.01 9.86 3.61
CA GLY A 78 12.82 10.56 2.63
C GLY A 78 12.10 10.78 1.31
N LEU A 79 11.38 9.76 0.82
CA LEU A 79 10.54 9.87 -0.37
C LEU A 79 9.45 10.94 -0.22
N ILE A 80 8.76 10.99 0.92
CA ILE A 80 7.68 11.95 1.15
C ILE A 80 8.23 13.38 1.28
N ASP A 81 9.38 13.55 1.92
CA ASP A 81 10.06 14.86 1.99
C ASP A 81 10.52 15.32 0.59
N VAL A 82 11.10 14.44 -0.23
CA VAL A 82 11.50 14.75 -1.62
C VAL A 82 10.28 15.03 -2.53
N LEU A 83 9.19 14.27 -2.40
CA LEU A 83 7.96 14.53 -3.15
C LEU A 83 7.33 15.88 -2.75
N ARG A 84 7.43 16.28 -1.48
CA ARG A 84 7.01 17.61 -1.00
C ARG A 84 7.91 18.72 -1.56
N ILE A 85 9.21 18.49 -1.68
CA ILE A 85 10.15 19.41 -2.35
C ILE A 85 9.80 19.56 -3.84
N TYR A 86 9.57 18.46 -4.56
CA TYR A 86 9.10 18.45 -5.95
C TYR A 86 7.79 19.25 -6.11
N ASP A 87 6.82 19.05 -5.21
CA ASP A 87 5.53 19.73 -5.29
C ASP A 87 5.61 21.23 -4.95
N ASN A 88 6.56 21.65 -4.12
CA ASN A 88 6.79 23.05 -3.74
C ASN A 88 7.60 23.85 -4.76
N HIS A 89 8.42 23.19 -5.58
CA HIS A 89 9.37 23.81 -6.52
C HIS A 89 9.08 23.46 -7.99
N LYS A 90 7.80 23.52 -8.37
CA LYS A 90 7.33 23.12 -9.72
C LYS A 90 7.88 23.97 -10.86
N GLU A 91 8.38 25.16 -10.54
CA GLU A 91 9.06 26.08 -11.45
C GLU A 91 10.52 25.69 -11.73
N ASN A 92 11.19 24.98 -10.83
CA ASN A 92 12.62 24.71 -10.92
C ASN A 92 12.91 23.34 -11.57
N GLU A 93 13.45 23.35 -12.79
CA GLU A 93 13.78 22.14 -13.56
C GLU A 93 14.76 21.22 -12.82
N LEU A 94 15.87 21.75 -12.29
CA LEU A 94 16.91 20.94 -11.66
C LEU A 94 16.39 20.21 -10.42
N ILE A 95 15.63 20.90 -9.56
CA ILE A 95 15.00 20.29 -8.38
C ILE A 95 14.06 19.14 -8.79
N ARG A 96 13.31 19.29 -9.89
CA ARG A 96 12.43 18.22 -10.40
C ARG A 96 13.19 17.06 -11.04
N ILE A 97 14.32 17.30 -11.71
CA ILE A 97 15.21 16.25 -12.21
C ILE A 97 15.73 15.41 -11.03
N GLU A 98 16.34 16.06 -10.04
CA GLU A 98 16.94 15.38 -8.87
C GLU A 98 15.90 14.63 -8.04
N SER A 99 14.72 15.23 -7.82
CA SER A 99 13.59 14.56 -7.15
C SER A 99 13.08 13.34 -7.93
N THR A 100 13.16 13.37 -9.27
CA THR A 100 12.77 12.23 -10.11
C THR A 100 13.83 11.13 -10.10
N ILE A 101 15.12 11.49 -10.07
CA ILE A 101 16.22 10.53 -9.88
C ILE A 101 16.06 9.83 -8.53
N TYR A 102 15.92 10.58 -7.44
CA TYR A 102 15.65 10.03 -6.11
C TYR A 102 14.43 9.09 -6.09
N PHE A 103 13.33 9.48 -6.74
CA PHE A 103 12.13 8.65 -6.84
C PHE A 103 12.42 7.32 -7.58
N ASN A 104 13.21 7.36 -8.65
CA ASN A 104 13.61 6.18 -9.40
C ASN A 104 14.50 5.26 -8.54
N ASP A 105 15.49 5.81 -7.85
CA ASP A 105 16.41 5.07 -6.99
C ASP A 105 15.67 4.42 -5.82
N TYR A 106 14.72 5.13 -5.20
CA TYR A 106 13.83 4.56 -4.20
C TYR A 106 13.06 3.35 -4.74
N HIS A 107 12.57 3.41 -5.99
CA HIS A 107 11.74 2.36 -6.58
C HIS A 107 12.51 1.24 -7.29
N LEU A 108 13.82 1.40 -7.54
CA LEU A 108 14.59 0.58 -8.47
C LEU A 108 14.50 -0.93 -8.21
N ASP A 109 14.58 -1.34 -6.94
CA ASP A 109 14.54 -2.75 -6.53
C ASP A 109 13.22 -3.16 -5.86
N LYS A 110 12.27 -2.22 -5.72
CA LYS A 110 11.03 -2.43 -4.97
C LYS A 110 9.91 -2.95 -5.85
N TYR A 111 9.26 -4.03 -5.43
CA TYR A 111 8.11 -4.57 -6.16
C TYR A 111 6.79 -3.90 -5.77
N ARG A 112 5.83 -4.01 -6.70
CA ARG A 112 4.55 -3.26 -6.69
C ARG A 112 3.68 -3.48 -5.46
N HIS A 113 3.89 -4.56 -4.73
CA HIS A 113 3.16 -4.85 -3.49
C HIS A 113 3.76 -4.17 -2.26
N TYR A 114 4.89 -3.46 -2.36
CA TYR A 114 5.48 -2.71 -1.25
C TYR A 114 5.29 -1.20 -1.28
N PHE A 115 4.70 -0.64 -2.34
CA PHE A 115 4.54 0.81 -2.46
C PHE A 115 3.11 1.27 -2.78
N ASP A 116 2.86 2.56 -2.54
CA ASP A 116 1.62 3.22 -2.96
C ASP A 116 1.53 3.24 -4.49
N LYS A 117 0.93 2.19 -5.01
CA LYS A 117 0.59 2.01 -6.42
C LYS A 117 -0.23 3.18 -6.97
N LYS A 118 -1.02 3.91 -6.18
CA LYS A 118 -1.77 5.09 -6.63
C LYS A 118 -0.84 6.29 -6.74
N GLY A 119 -0.10 6.60 -5.69
CA GLY A 119 0.93 7.63 -5.61
C GLY A 119 1.98 7.49 -6.70
N TYR A 120 2.62 6.32 -6.80
CA TYR A 120 3.58 6.01 -7.86
C TYR A 120 3.02 6.30 -9.26
N THR A 121 1.82 5.77 -9.56
CA THR A 121 1.22 6.00 -10.89
C THR A 121 0.89 7.48 -11.11
N ASN A 122 0.54 8.23 -10.05
CA ASN A 122 0.24 9.66 -10.16
C ASN A 122 1.51 10.50 -10.34
N PHE A 123 2.63 10.13 -9.72
CA PHE A 123 3.92 10.79 -9.91
C PHE A 123 4.46 10.56 -11.33
N VAL A 124 4.41 9.32 -11.83
CA VAL A 124 4.77 9.00 -13.23
C VAL A 124 3.91 9.79 -14.23
N LEU A 125 2.62 10.00 -13.95
CA LEU A 125 1.77 10.88 -14.78
C LEU A 125 2.21 12.35 -14.74
N ASN A 126 2.67 12.85 -13.60
CA ASN A 126 3.17 14.21 -13.51
C ASN A 126 4.47 14.40 -14.30
N ILE A 127 5.40 13.45 -14.24
CA ILE A 127 6.60 13.44 -15.09
C ILE A 127 6.24 13.36 -16.57
N PHE A 128 5.27 12.51 -16.95
CA PHE A 128 4.82 12.39 -18.34
C PHE A 128 4.35 13.73 -18.91
N PHE A 129 3.60 14.50 -18.11
CA PHE A 129 3.07 15.82 -18.48
C PHE A 129 4.01 16.98 -18.11
N ASP A 130 5.25 16.74 -17.68
CA ASP A 130 6.20 17.81 -17.35
C ASP A 130 6.59 18.60 -18.62
N THR A 131 6.60 19.92 -18.53
CA THR A 131 6.92 20.80 -19.66
C THR A 131 8.38 20.67 -20.08
N PHE A 132 9.29 20.30 -19.18
CA PHE A 132 10.71 20.20 -19.46
C PHE A 132 11.08 18.79 -19.93
N PHE A 133 11.83 18.70 -21.02
CA PHE A 133 12.21 17.42 -21.61
C PHE A 133 13.16 16.63 -20.69
N ASP A 134 14.09 17.29 -20.00
CA ASP A 134 15.08 16.61 -19.15
C ASP A 134 14.44 15.94 -17.92
N VAL A 135 13.34 16.52 -17.37
CA VAL A 135 12.53 15.88 -16.31
C VAL A 135 11.78 14.67 -16.89
N PHE A 136 11.09 14.85 -18.01
CA PHE A 136 10.40 13.75 -18.70
C PHE A 136 11.36 12.60 -19.03
N TYR A 137 12.58 12.91 -19.47
CA TYR A 137 13.57 11.91 -19.90
C TYR A 137 13.89 10.89 -18.80
N GLN A 138 13.80 11.29 -17.52
CA GLN A 138 14.01 10.40 -16.38
C GLN A 138 12.95 9.29 -16.26
N ILE A 139 11.80 9.40 -16.94
CA ILE A 139 10.77 8.35 -17.00
C ILE A 139 11.32 7.01 -17.53
N ARG A 140 12.42 7.06 -18.30
CA ARG A 140 13.16 5.89 -18.80
C ARG A 140 13.71 5.00 -17.70
N TYR A 141 13.97 5.57 -16.53
CA TYR A 141 14.45 4.89 -15.32
C TYR A 141 13.32 4.60 -14.34
N THR A 142 12.23 5.38 -14.36
CA THR A 142 11.05 5.07 -13.53
C THR A 142 10.36 3.78 -13.98
N ILE A 143 10.29 3.56 -15.30
CA ILE A 143 9.58 2.43 -15.91
C ILE A 143 10.60 1.39 -16.41
N THR A 144 11.40 0.87 -15.48
CA THR A 144 12.41 -0.18 -15.78
C THR A 144 11.77 -1.48 -16.25
N GLU A 145 12.60 -2.34 -16.86
CA GLU A 145 12.24 -3.70 -17.26
C GLU A 145 11.79 -4.55 -16.05
N LYS A 146 12.30 -4.28 -14.84
CA LYS A 146 11.84 -4.91 -13.57
C LYS A 146 10.33 -4.72 -13.28
N HIS A 147 9.66 -3.77 -13.95
CA HIS A 147 8.21 -3.56 -13.86
C HIS A 147 7.45 -4.11 -15.08
N GLU A 148 7.92 -5.21 -15.68
CA GLU A 148 7.42 -5.83 -16.92
C GLU A 148 5.98 -6.38 -16.91
N TYR A 149 5.20 -6.08 -15.87
CA TYR A 149 3.76 -6.24 -15.91
C TYR A 149 3.13 -5.44 -17.05
N SER A 150 2.83 -6.12 -18.15
CA SER A 150 1.94 -5.69 -19.24
C SER A 150 0.70 -4.96 -18.70
N TYR A 151 0.13 -5.44 -17.60
CA TYR A 151 -1.01 -4.84 -16.91
C TYR A 151 -0.69 -3.55 -16.11
N PHE A 152 0.53 -3.35 -15.59
CA PHE A 152 0.95 -2.03 -15.11
C PHE A 152 1.03 -1.06 -16.28
N LYS A 153 1.82 -1.39 -17.32
CA LYS A 153 2.06 -0.54 -18.49
C LYS A 153 0.74 -0.11 -19.15
N TYR A 154 -0.18 -1.05 -19.35
CA TYR A 154 -1.55 -0.77 -19.81
C TYR A 154 -2.34 0.15 -18.86
N LYS A 155 -2.31 -0.07 -17.54
CA LYS A 155 -3.05 0.80 -16.61
C LYS A 155 -2.51 2.22 -16.56
N LEU A 156 -1.20 2.40 -16.75
CA LEU A 156 -0.59 3.72 -16.89
C LEU A 156 -1.03 4.36 -18.22
N TYR A 157 -0.96 3.64 -19.34
CA TYR A 157 -1.47 4.10 -20.64
C TYR A 157 -2.92 4.60 -20.59
N VAL A 158 -3.82 3.78 -20.02
CA VAL A 158 -5.25 4.11 -19.84
C VAL A 158 -5.43 5.38 -19.01
N LYS A 159 -4.57 5.61 -18.00
CA LYS A 159 -4.60 6.85 -17.22
C LYS A 159 -4.06 8.04 -18.02
N ILE A 160 -2.97 7.89 -18.78
CA ILE A 160 -2.39 8.96 -19.61
C ILE A 160 -3.44 9.47 -20.60
N VAL A 161 -4.02 8.58 -21.42
CA VAL A 161 -4.99 8.95 -22.47
C VAL A 161 -6.31 9.51 -21.90
N LYS A 162 -6.63 9.21 -20.63
CA LYS A 162 -7.82 9.72 -19.93
C LYS A 162 -7.52 10.89 -18.98
N ASP A 163 -6.28 11.36 -18.88
CA ASP A 163 -5.93 12.52 -18.08
C ASP A 163 -6.45 13.78 -18.76
N ILE A 164 -7.05 14.68 -17.98
CA ILE A 164 -7.62 15.94 -18.50
C ILE A 164 -6.58 16.83 -19.18
N ARG A 165 -5.29 16.66 -18.86
CA ARG A 165 -4.17 17.39 -19.47
C ARG A 165 -3.85 16.91 -20.89
N PHE A 166 -4.16 15.65 -21.22
CA PHE A 166 -3.61 14.95 -22.39
C PHE A 166 -3.87 15.68 -23.71
N ASN A 167 -5.12 16.09 -23.95
CA ASN A 167 -5.51 16.73 -25.21
C ASN A 167 -4.80 18.08 -25.42
N ASN A 168 -4.65 18.89 -24.36
CA ASN A 168 -3.99 20.20 -24.48
C ASN A 168 -2.49 20.01 -24.64
N TRP A 169 -1.86 19.22 -23.75
CA TRP A 169 -0.43 18.90 -23.80
C TRP A 169 -0.01 18.33 -25.17
N PHE A 170 -0.81 17.44 -25.75
CA PHE A 170 -0.52 16.87 -27.08
C PHE A 170 -0.62 17.92 -28.19
N LYS A 171 -1.64 18.78 -28.17
CA LYS A 171 -1.80 19.87 -29.15
C LYS A 171 -0.68 20.88 -29.05
N ASP A 172 -0.40 21.37 -27.84
CA ASP A 172 0.64 22.36 -27.57
C ASP A 172 2.01 21.87 -28.07
N LEU A 173 2.38 20.62 -27.77
CA LEU A 173 3.63 20.03 -28.28
C LEU A 173 3.59 19.71 -29.77
N TYR A 174 2.46 19.26 -30.33
CA TYR A 174 2.35 18.95 -31.76
C TYR A 174 2.48 20.21 -32.63
N GLU A 175 1.91 21.32 -32.18
CA GLU A 175 1.87 22.59 -32.91
C GLU A 175 3.16 23.41 -32.72
N ASN A 176 3.77 23.40 -31.53
CA ASN A 176 4.95 24.24 -31.23
C ASN A 176 6.28 23.49 -31.21
N GLU A 177 6.31 22.21 -30.80
CA GLU A 177 7.55 21.48 -30.49
C GLU A 177 7.51 20.01 -31.00
N LYS A 178 7.05 19.81 -32.24
CA LYS A 178 6.77 18.49 -32.81
C LYS A 178 7.92 17.48 -32.69
N ASP A 179 9.17 17.93 -32.81
CA ASP A 179 10.35 17.07 -32.66
C ASP A 179 10.56 16.60 -31.21
N GLN A 180 10.21 17.43 -30.22
CA GLN A 180 10.19 17.00 -28.82
C GLN A 180 9.08 15.98 -28.59
N LEU A 181 7.87 16.21 -29.15
CA LEU A 181 6.77 15.24 -29.06
C LEU A 181 7.19 13.87 -29.61
N ILE A 182 7.80 13.83 -30.80
CA ILE A 182 8.29 12.57 -31.41
C ILE A 182 9.30 11.89 -30.48
N LYS A 183 10.30 12.61 -29.97
CA LYS A 183 11.28 12.05 -29.01
C LYS A 183 10.62 11.49 -27.75
N ARG A 184 9.65 12.20 -27.17
CA ARG A 184 8.89 11.76 -25.99
C ARG A 184 8.09 10.49 -26.29
N LEU A 185 7.45 10.41 -27.46
CA LEU A 185 6.68 9.24 -27.91
C LEU A 185 7.57 8.03 -28.22
N ASP A 186 8.76 8.22 -28.80
CA ASP A 186 9.72 7.12 -29.03
C ASP A 186 10.29 6.55 -27.73
N ILE A 187 10.58 7.41 -26.74
CA ILE A 187 10.92 6.96 -25.38
C ILE A 187 9.77 6.12 -24.81
N MET A 188 8.54 6.63 -24.87
CA MET A 188 7.39 5.90 -24.33
C MET A 188 7.12 4.59 -25.06
N ASP A 189 7.26 4.56 -26.39
CA ASP A 189 7.14 3.32 -27.14
C ASP A 189 8.22 2.30 -26.76
N LYS A 190 9.47 2.73 -26.52
CA LYS A 190 10.55 1.84 -26.05
C LYS A 190 10.24 1.22 -24.67
N TYR A 191 9.85 2.03 -23.67
CA TYR A 191 9.71 1.57 -22.29
C TYR A 191 8.32 1.02 -21.93
N LEU A 192 7.25 1.57 -22.53
CA LEU A 192 5.87 1.14 -22.29
C LEU A 192 5.34 0.13 -23.32
N SER A 193 6.09 -0.18 -24.38
CA SER A 193 5.79 -1.37 -25.19
C SER A 193 5.69 -2.62 -24.32
N ILE A 194 4.70 -3.44 -24.66
CA ILE A 194 4.49 -4.76 -24.09
C ILE A 194 5.01 -5.76 -25.12
N PRO A 195 6.12 -6.47 -24.86
CA PRO A 195 6.61 -7.49 -25.78
C PRO A 195 5.63 -8.67 -25.81
N LEU A 196 4.67 -8.67 -26.75
CA LEU A 196 3.69 -9.75 -26.93
C LEU A 196 4.29 -11.06 -27.50
N LYS A 197 5.61 -11.24 -27.39
CA LYS A 197 6.39 -12.26 -28.12
C LYS A 197 6.05 -13.72 -27.76
N ASN A 198 5.45 -13.98 -26.60
CA ASN A 198 5.36 -15.34 -26.03
C ASN A 198 3.95 -15.96 -25.99
N TYR A 199 2.88 -15.25 -26.40
CA TYR A 199 1.51 -15.74 -26.22
C TYR A 199 1.03 -16.83 -27.20
N HIS A 200 1.83 -17.17 -28.23
CA HIS A 200 1.37 -17.99 -29.37
C HIS A 200 2.10 -19.33 -29.56
N ARG A 201 3.06 -19.71 -28.70
CA ARG A 201 3.92 -20.89 -28.97
C ARG A 201 3.26 -22.28 -28.75
N ARG A 202 1.92 -22.36 -28.72
CA ARG A 202 1.12 -23.60 -28.66
C ARG A 202 -0.22 -23.50 -29.40
N ALA A 203 -0.18 -23.22 -30.70
CA ALA A 203 -1.23 -23.62 -31.64
C ALA A 203 -0.59 -23.97 -32.99
N GLY A 204 -0.93 -25.13 -33.56
CA GLY A 204 -0.28 -25.66 -34.77
C GLY A 204 -0.74 -25.07 -36.09
N ASP A 205 -1.60 -24.05 -36.07
CA ASP A 205 -2.36 -23.59 -37.24
C ASP A 205 -2.25 -22.07 -37.46
N ASN A 206 -1.54 -21.68 -38.53
CA ASN A 206 -1.62 -20.39 -39.22
C ASN A 206 -1.74 -19.12 -38.35
N ASP A 207 -0.78 -18.93 -37.44
CA ASP A 207 -0.64 -17.73 -36.59
C ASP A 207 -0.72 -16.42 -37.39
N HIS A 208 -1.87 -15.75 -37.30
CA HIS A 208 -1.98 -14.35 -37.65
C HIS A 208 -1.37 -13.52 -36.53
N PHE A 209 -0.08 -13.16 -36.68
CA PHE A 209 0.57 -12.19 -35.81
C PHE A 209 -0.21 -10.87 -35.84
N ILE A 210 -0.98 -10.60 -34.79
CA ILE A 210 -1.58 -9.27 -34.58
C ILE A 210 -0.44 -8.34 -34.17
N ILE A 211 0.22 -7.78 -35.17
CA ILE A 211 1.16 -6.67 -35.01
C ILE A 211 0.34 -5.47 -34.57
N PHE A 212 0.23 -5.30 -33.25
CA PHE A 212 -0.40 -4.14 -32.67
C PHE A 212 0.40 -2.88 -33.02
N PRO A 213 -0.25 -1.85 -33.60
CA PRO A 213 0.40 -0.56 -33.81
C PRO A 213 1.00 -0.04 -32.50
N LYS A 214 2.21 0.54 -32.59
CA LYS A 214 2.93 1.19 -31.49
C LYS A 214 1.96 1.95 -30.58
N GLN A 215 2.01 1.70 -29.27
CA GLN A 215 0.98 2.22 -28.34
C GLN A 215 0.96 3.75 -28.27
N TYR A 216 2.10 4.35 -28.60
CA TYR A 216 2.37 5.79 -28.55
C TYR A 216 2.67 6.38 -29.95
N CYS A 217 2.20 5.74 -31.03
CA CYS A 217 2.37 6.27 -32.39
C CYS A 217 1.72 7.66 -32.54
N ILE A 218 2.45 8.63 -33.08
CA ILE A 218 1.97 10.01 -33.28
C ILE A 218 0.67 10.07 -34.10
N ASP A 219 0.54 9.28 -35.16
CA ASP A 219 -0.66 9.25 -36.01
C ASP A 219 -1.90 8.78 -35.24
N ARG A 220 -1.73 7.77 -34.39
CA ARG A 220 -2.84 7.24 -33.57
C ARG A 220 -3.26 8.21 -32.48
N LEU A 221 -2.29 8.83 -31.79
CA LEU A 221 -2.60 9.84 -30.77
C LEU A 221 -3.21 11.10 -31.40
N TYR A 222 -2.75 11.47 -32.61
CA TYR A 222 -3.34 12.53 -33.41
C TYR A 222 -4.83 12.24 -33.71
N SER A 223 -5.17 11.05 -34.22
CA SER A 223 -6.58 10.71 -34.47
C SER A 223 -7.44 10.60 -33.21
N ILE A 224 -6.86 10.33 -32.03
CA ILE A 224 -7.60 10.41 -30.77
C ILE A 224 -7.91 11.88 -30.41
N VAL A 225 -6.94 12.78 -30.60
CA VAL A 225 -6.99 14.17 -30.13
C VAL A 225 -7.67 15.15 -31.11
N TYR A 226 -7.54 14.93 -32.41
CA TYR A 226 -8.07 15.79 -33.48
C TYR A 226 -9.30 15.18 -34.17
N ASP A 227 -9.26 13.90 -34.55
CA ASP A 227 -10.38 13.23 -35.24
C ASP A 227 -11.47 12.73 -34.26
N GLY A 228 -11.20 12.78 -32.95
CA GLY A 228 -12.11 12.29 -31.90
C GLY A 228 -12.33 10.78 -31.91
N THR A 229 -11.43 10.01 -32.53
CA THR A 229 -11.59 8.55 -32.61
C THR A 229 -11.48 7.89 -31.24
N VAL A 230 -12.37 6.92 -30.99
CA VAL A 230 -12.30 6.11 -29.76
C VAL A 230 -11.12 5.14 -29.90
N ASP A 231 -10.18 5.20 -28.95
CA ASP A 231 -9.01 4.33 -28.99
C ASP A 231 -9.39 2.84 -28.89
N ILE A 232 -9.16 2.12 -29.99
CA ILE A 232 -9.52 0.72 -30.18
C ILE A 232 -8.83 -0.18 -29.13
N PHE A 233 -7.63 0.17 -28.65
CA PHE A 233 -6.93 -0.63 -27.62
C PHE A 233 -7.61 -0.56 -26.25
N LEU A 234 -8.21 0.58 -25.89
CA LEU A 234 -8.99 0.69 -24.65
C LEU A 234 -10.13 -0.32 -24.65
N ASN A 235 -10.77 -0.53 -25.80
CA ASN A 235 -11.86 -1.49 -25.99
C ASN A 235 -11.36 -2.95 -26.04
N LEU A 236 -10.29 -3.22 -26.81
CA LEU A 236 -9.76 -4.59 -27.00
C LEU A 236 -9.31 -5.26 -25.69
N ILE A 237 -8.68 -4.51 -24.78
CA ILE A 237 -8.15 -5.08 -23.53
C ILE A 237 -9.26 -5.26 -22.49
N ILE A 238 -10.33 -4.44 -22.53
CA ILE A 238 -11.56 -4.71 -21.78
C ILE A 238 -12.16 -6.05 -22.25
N TYR A 239 -12.26 -6.27 -23.57
CA TYR A 239 -12.82 -7.48 -24.16
C TYR A 239 -12.04 -8.75 -23.79
N LYS A 240 -10.70 -8.76 -23.95
CA LYS A 240 -9.88 -9.92 -23.54
C LYS A 240 -10.03 -10.26 -22.06
N ARG A 241 -10.15 -9.25 -21.18
CA ARG A 241 -10.29 -9.49 -19.75
C ARG A 241 -11.68 -9.98 -19.35
N TYR A 242 -12.72 -9.50 -20.03
CA TYR A 242 -14.07 -10.01 -19.88
C TYR A 242 -14.11 -11.51 -20.19
N ASN A 243 -13.51 -11.92 -21.32
CA ASN A 243 -13.45 -13.32 -21.73
C ASN A 243 -12.63 -14.20 -20.76
N GLN A 244 -11.44 -13.77 -20.33
CA GLN A 244 -10.64 -14.53 -19.33
C GLN A 244 -11.36 -14.73 -17.99
N TYR A 245 -12.19 -13.77 -17.57
CA TYR A 245 -13.01 -13.94 -16.38
C TYR A 245 -14.20 -14.89 -16.61
N TYR A 246 -14.77 -14.86 -17.82
CA TYR A 246 -15.85 -15.76 -18.25
C TYR A 246 -15.36 -17.22 -18.35
N GLU A 247 -14.28 -17.49 -19.08
CA GLU A 247 -13.75 -18.85 -19.31
C GLU A 247 -13.45 -19.55 -17.97
N LYS A 248 -12.77 -18.87 -17.04
CA LYS A 248 -12.49 -19.42 -15.70
C LYS A 248 -13.76 -19.76 -14.89
N TYR A 249 -14.86 -19.05 -15.13
CA TYR A 249 -16.14 -19.28 -14.45
C TYR A 249 -16.90 -20.50 -15.00
N TYR A 250 -16.70 -20.84 -16.28
CA TYR A 250 -17.33 -22.01 -16.91
C TYR A 250 -16.46 -23.29 -16.84
N GLU A 251 -15.12 -23.16 -16.91
CA GLU A 251 -14.23 -24.31 -16.64
C GLU A 251 -14.39 -24.88 -15.22
N THR A 252 -14.85 -24.05 -14.27
CA THR A 252 -15.19 -24.48 -12.90
C THR A 252 -16.64 -24.94 -12.74
N SER A 253 -17.56 -24.66 -13.66
CA SER A 253 -18.92 -25.24 -13.65
C SER A 253 -18.96 -26.64 -14.26
N ASP A 254 -18.18 -26.89 -15.31
CA ASP A 254 -18.36 -28.09 -16.14
C ASP A 254 -17.58 -29.31 -15.61
N ASN A 255 -16.53 -29.10 -14.82
CA ASN A 255 -15.73 -30.18 -14.22
C ASN A 255 -16.34 -30.81 -12.95
N ASN A 256 -17.47 -30.32 -12.45
CA ASN A 256 -17.99 -30.70 -11.13
C ASN A 256 -19.24 -31.62 -11.16
N ASN A 257 -19.56 -32.22 -12.31
CA ASN A 257 -20.83 -32.94 -12.49
C ASN A 257 -20.72 -34.30 -13.21
N ASN A 258 -19.60 -35.04 -13.03
CA ASN A 258 -19.50 -36.39 -13.60
C ASN A 258 -18.60 -37.38 -12.82
N ASN A 259 -18.81 -37.54 -11.50
CA ASN A 259 -18.40 -38.78 -10.79
C ASN A 259 -19.03 -38.97 -9.39
N ASN A 260 -20.26 -39.51 -9.29
CA ASN A 260 -20.57 -40.69 -8.45
C ASN A 260 -22.07 -41.11 -8.50
N ASN A 261 -22.32 -42.21 -9.21
CA ASN A 261 -23.08 -43.40 -8.76
C ASN A 261 -24.23 -43.25 -7.73
N ASN A 262 -25.46 -43.62 -8.13
CA ASN A 262 -26.08 -44.83 -7.55
C ASN A 262 -27.15 -45.45 -8.50
N ASN A 263 -27.38 -46.76 -8.38
CA ASN A 263 -28.21 -47.57 -9.27
C ASN A 263 -29.18 -48.48 -8.48
N ASN A 264 -30.42 -48.61 -8.97
CA ASN A 264 -31.45 -49.60 -8.58
C ASN A 264 -32.07 -49.50 -7.14
N ASN A 265 -33.36 -49.83 -6.87
CA ASN A 265 -34.41 -50.41 -7.73
C ASN A 265 -35.88 -50.15 -7.22
N ASN A 266 -36.79 -49.92 -8.18
CA ASN A 266 -38.24 -50.29 -8.28
C ASN A 266 -39.40 -49.81 -7.37
N ASN A 267 -40.45 -49.31 -8.08
CA ASN A 267 -41.91 -49.53 -7.94
C ASN A 267 -42.69 -49.03 -6.68
N ASN A 268 -43.94 -48.54 -6.76
CA ASN A 268 -44.91 -48.35 -7.86
C ASN A 268 -46.02 -47.31 -7.45
N ASN A 269 -46.62 -46.57 -8.40
CA ASN A 269 -47.96 -45.91 -8.43
C ASN A 269 -48.57 -45.25 -7.14
N ASN A 270 -49.28 -44.09 -7.17
CA ASN A 270 -50.16 -43.57 -8.22
C ASN A 270 -50.52 -42.06 -8.04
N ASN A 271 -50.80 -41.40 -9.17
CA ASN A 271 -51.79 -40.32 -9.41
C ASN A 271 -51.61 -38.84 -8.96
N ASN A 272 -51.62 -37.94 -9.96
CA ASN A 272 -52.25 -36.61 -10.07
C ASN A 272 -51.97 -35.49 -9.03
N ASN A 273 -51.83 -34.20 -9.40
CA ASN A 273 -51.83 -33.54 -10.72
C ASN A 273 -51.11 -32.18 -10.62
N ASN A 274 -50.20 -31.86 -11.56
CA ASN A 274 -49.55 -30.55 -11.74
C ASN A 274 -49.12 -30.51 -13.23
N ASN A 275 -49.32 -29.47 -14.04
CA ASN A 275 -48.91 -28.09 -13.83
C ASN A 275 -49.43 -27.17 -14.96
N ASN A 276 -49.30 -25.87 -14.74
CA ASN A 276 -49.47 -24.76 -15.67
C ASN A 276 -48.25 -24.58 -16.60
N ASN A 277 -48.46 -24.47 -17.92
CA ASN A 277 -47.59 -23.85 -18.96
C ASN A 277 -48.18 -24.14 -20.35
N ASN A 278 -47.98 -23.39 -21.44
CA ASN A 278 -47.41 -22.07 -21.72
C ASN A 278 -47.84 -21.71 -23.16
N ASN A 279 -48.07 -20.45 -23.52
CA ASN A 279 -47.53 -19.96 -24.80
C ASN A 279 -47.42 -18.42 -24.89
N ASN A 280 -46.24 -17.94 -24.53
CA ASN A 280 -45.43 -17.00 -25.31
C ASN A 280 -46.03 -16.48 -26.63
N ASN A 281 -46.10 -15.16 -26.81
CA ASN A 281 -45.89 -14.58 -28.13
C ASN A 281 -45.09 -13.27 -28.06
N ASN A 282 -44.19 -13.15 -29.02
CA ASN A 282 -43.16 -12.13 -29.15
C ASN A 282 -43.72 -10.95 -29.96
N ASN A 283 -43.39 -9.70 -29.60
CA ASN A 283 -43.36 -8.67 -30.65
C ASN A 283 -42.32 -7.57 -30.42
N ASN A 284 -41.53 -7.39 -31.47
CA ASN A 284 -40.53 -6.35 -31.65
C ASN A 284 -41.20 -5.15 -32.31
N ASN A 285 -40.91 -3.92 -31.90
CA ASN A 285 -41.13 -2.81 -32.82
C ASN A 285 -40.12 -1.68 -32.64
N ASN A 286 -39.49 -1.35 -33.76
CA ASN A 286 -38.52 -0.29 -33.93
C ASN A 286 -39.22 0.85 -34.67
N ASN A 287 -39.19 2.08 -34.14
CA ASN A 287 -39.34 3.22 -35.03
C ASN A 287 -38.57 4.45 -34.54
N ASN A 288 -37.85 5.04 -35.48
CA ASN A 288 -36.97 6.18 -35.31
C ASN A 288 -37.64 7.38 -36.00
N ASN A 289 -37.84 8.49 -35.30
CA ASN A 289 -37.91 9.77 -36.01
C ASN A 289 -37.43 10.93 -35.14
N ASN A 290 -36.75 11.86 -35.80
CA ASN A 290 -35.94 12.92 -35.21
C ASN A 290 -36.55 14.28 -35.57
N ASN A 291 -36.84 15.14 -34.58
CA ASN A 291 -36.80 16.58 -34.85
C ASN A 291 -36.64 17.45 -33.59
N ASN A 292 -35.51 18.15 -33.54
CA ASN A 292 -35.31 19.54 -33.14
C ASN A 292 -36.14 20.11 -31.97
N ASN A 293 -35.46 20.47 -30.88
CA ASN A 293 -35.94 21.51 -29.97
C ASN A 293 -34.81 22.49 -29.66
N ASN A 294 -34.84 23.64 -30.35
CA ASN A 294 -33.97 24.78 -30.07
C ASN A 294 -34.88 25.96 -29.71
N ASN A 295 -34.92 26.34 -28.44
CA ASN A 295 -35.31 27.70 -28.10
C ASN A 295 -34.59 28.21 -26.83
N ASN A 296 -34.29 29.50 -26.88
CA ASN A 296 -33.37 30.21 -26.02
C ASN A 296 -34.15 31.21 -25.17
N ASN A 297 -34.01 31.19 -23.83
CA ASN A 297 -34.32 32.39 -23.04
C ASN A 297 -33.62 32.44 -21.66
N ASN A 298 -32.43 33.03 -21.66
CA ASN A 298 -32.10 34.23 -20.88
C ASN A 298 -32.81 34.44 -19.51
N ASN A 299 -32.06 34.44 -18.41
CA ASN A 299 -32.22 35.48 -17.39
C ASN A 299 -30.89 35.78 -16.67
N ASN A 300 -30.77 37.00 -16.13
CA ASN A 300 -29.52 37.70 -15.88
C ASN A 300 -29.43 38.26 -14.44
N ASN A 301 -28.22 38.32 -13.87
CA ASN A 301 -27.85 38.98 -12.60
C ASN A 301 -28.52 38.45 -11.30
N ASN A 302 -28.01 38.70 -10.08
CA ASN A 302 -27.06 39.75 -9.68
C ASN A 302 -26.09 39.32 -8.55
N ASN A 303 -25.03 40.12 -8.37
CA ASN A 303 -23.93 39.95 -7.43
C ASN A 303 -24.05 40.88 -6.20
N ASN A 304 -23.82 40.36 -4.99
CA ASN A 304 -23.29 41.06 -3.80
C ASN A 304 -23.17 40.03 -2.65
N ASN A 305 -22.00 39.68 -2.11
CA ASN A 305 -20.97 40.50 -1.47
C ASN A 305 -21.42 41.13 -0.13
N ASN A 306 -20.96 40.56 0.98
CA ASN A 306 -20.38 41.39 2.04
C ASN A 306 -19.24 40.65 2.77
N ASN A 307 -18.30 41.40 3.32
CA ASN A 307 -16.92 40.98 3.57
C ASN A 307 -16.47 41.43 4.98
N ASN A 308 -15.66 40.61 5.66
CA ASN A 308 -14.77 41.00 6.79
C ASN A 308 -15.48 41.57 8.08
N ASN A 309 -14.88 41.57 9.28
CA ASN A 309 -13.50 41.28 9.71
C ASN A 309 -13.42 40.95 11.24
N ASN A 310 -12.31 40.33 11.68
CA ASN A 310 -11.49 40.65 12.88
C ASN A 310 -12.14 41.04 14.25
N ASN A 311 -11.65 40.63 15.45
CA ASN A 311 -10.32 40.13 15.84
C ASN A 311 -10.25 39.71 17.35
N ASN A 312 -9.23 38.91 17.67
CA ASN A 312 -8.34 38.95 18.85
C ASN A 312 -8.72 38.57 20.31
N ASN A 313 -7.95 37.57 20.79
CA ASN A 313 -7.10 37.53 22.00
C ASN A 313 -7.65 37.33 23.45
N ASN A 314 -7.45 36.09 23.91
CA ASN A 314 -6.38 35.66 24.85
C ASN A 314 -6.55 35.69 26.40
N ASN A 315 -6.19 34.54 26.99
CA ASN A 315 -5.57 34.27 28.29
C ASN A 315 -6.33 34.39 29.66
N ASN A 316 -6.74 33.20 30.15
CA ASN A 316 -6.14 32.49 31.30
C ASN A 316 -6.67 32.67 32.76
N ASN A 317 -6.80 31.50 33.41
CA ASN A 317 -6.56 31.16 34.82
C ASN A 317 -7.69 31.16 35.89
N ASN A 318 -8.16 29.93 36.18
CA ASN A 318 -8.24 29.26 37.50
C ASN A 318 -9.47 29.35 38.46
N ASN A 319 -9.72 28.18 39.06
CA ASN A 319 -10.33 27.86 40.37
C ASN A 319 -11.85 27.97 40.65
N ASN A 320 -12.53 26.82 40.48
CA ASN A 320 -13.24 26.07 41.53
C ASN A 320 -13.92 26.83 42.72
N ASN A 321 -15.26 26.87 42.78
CA ASN A 321 -16.02 26.31 43.93
C ASN A 321 -17.53 26.13 43.67
N ASN A 322 -18.18 25.39 44.58
CA ASN A 322 -19.55 24.85 44.56
C ASN A 322 -20.56 25.72 45.34
N ASN A 323 -21.75 26.06 44.80
CA ASN A 323 -23.07 25.93 45.50
C ASN A 323 -24.32 26.44 44.73
N ASN A 324 -25.22 25.51 44.39
CA ASN A 324 -26.66 25.45 44.74
C ASN A 324 -27.55 26.72 44.98
N ASN A 325 -28.51 26.98 44.07
CA ASN A 325 -29.97 27.20 44.29
C ASN A 325 -30.63 27.56 42.93
N ASN A 326 -31.57 26.83 42.33
CA ASN A 326 -32.92 26.35 42.74
C ASN A 326 -34.06 27.38 42.57
N ASN A 327 -34.88 27.21 41.52
CA ASN A 327 -36.34 27.32 41.53
C ASN A 327 -36.89 26.63 40.26
N ASN A 328 -37.51 25.44 40.32
CA ASN A 328 -38.94 25.18 40.56
C ASN A 328 -39.80 25.49 39.30
N ASN A 329 -40.73 24.65 38.81
CA ASN A 329 -41.80 24.00 39.58
C ASN A 329 -42.57 22.89 38.80
N ASN A 330 -42.94 21.78 39.48
CA ASN A 330 -44.17 20.93 39.31
C ASN A 330 -44.58 20.33 37.92
N ASN A 331 -45.46 19.32 37.76
CA ASN A 331 -45.90 18.11 38.51
C ASN A 331 -46.84 17.30 37.54
N ASN A 332 -47.28 16.04 37.73
CA ASN A 332 -47.04 15.00 38.75
C ASN A 332 -47.24 13.58 38.14
N ASN A 333 -46.82 12.57 38.91
CA ASN A 333 -47.15 11.15 38.93
C ASN A 333 -48.65 10.77 38.72
N ASN A 334 -48.93 9.63 38.06
CA ASN A 334 -49.82 8.63 38.68
C ASN A 334 -49.50 7.17 38.27
N ASN A 335 -49.80 6.28 39.19
CA ASN A 335 -49.49 4.85 39.22
C ASN A 335 -50.67 4.03 38.64
N ASN A 336 -50.41 2.90 37.96
CA ASN A 336 -51.31 1.76 38.11
C ASN A 336 -50.62 0.40 37.89
N ASN A 337 -50.82 -0.47 38.88
CA ASN A 337 -50.41 -1.86 38.88
C ASN A 337 -51.58 -2.68 38.33
N ASN A 338 -51.38 -3.57 37.34
CA ASN A 338 -52.43 -4.51 36.96
C ASN A 338 -51.91 -5.94 36.74
N ASN A 339 -52.56 -6.87 37.44
CA ASN A 339 -52.15 -8.24 37.64
C ASN A 339 -53.03 -9.17 36.79
N ASN A 340 -52.54 -9.66 35.66
CA ASN A 340 -53.30 -10.56 34.79
C ASN A 340 -53.08 -12.03 35.17
N ASN A 341 -53.86 -12.48 36.15
CA ASN A 341 -54.04 -13.88 36.52
C ASN A 341 -54.98 -14.58 35.51
N CYS A 342 -54.44 -15.29 34.52
CA CYS A 342 -55.24 -16.09 33.60
C CYS A 342 -55.58 -17.46 34.22
N ASN A 343 -56.75 -17.58 34.85
CA ASN A 343 -57.31 -18.87 35.23
C ASN A 343 -58.85 -18.88 35.10
N ASN A 344 -59.36 -19.81 34.27
CA ASN A 344 -60.74 -20.32 34.13
C ASN A 344 -61.93 -19.31 34.16
N ASN A 345 -62.91 -19.36 33.24
CA ASN A 345 -63.63 -20.58 32.86
C ASN A 345 -64.45 -20.39 31.56
N ASN A 346 -64.90 -21.53 31.03
CA ASN A 346 -65.78 -21.73 29.89
C ASN A 346 -67.18 -21.07 30.04
N ASN A 347 -67.72 -20.42 28.98
CA ASN A 347 -68.96 -20.86 28.28
C ASN A 347 -69.56 -19.79 27.31
N ASN A 348 -69.93 -20.25 26.11
CA ASN A 348 -70.96 -19.76 25.18
C ASN A 348 -70.96 -18.33 24.56
N ASN A 349 -70.56 -18.32 23.28
CA ASN A 349 -71.42 -18.05 22.11
C ASN A 349 -71.28 -16.72 21.31
N ASN A 350 -71.08 -16.92 20.00
CA ASN A 350 -71.31 -16.06 18.85
C ASN A 350 -70.66 -14.66 18.74
N ASN A 351 -69.50 -14.68 18.09
CA ASN A 351 -69.33 -14.12 16.74
C ASN A 351 -69.65 -12.62 16.52
N ASN A 352 -68.61 -11.79 16.57
CA ASN A 352 -68.27 -11.05 15.35
C ASN A 352 -66.75 -10.77 15.26
N ASN A 353 -66.18 -10.97 14.07
CA ASN A 353 -64.76 -10.71 13.80
C ASN A 353 -64.49 -9.20 13.80
N ASN A 354 -63.99 -8.67 14.90
CA ASN A 354 -63.19 -7.44 14.85
C ASN A 354 -61.80 -7.77 15.39
N CYS A 355 -60.91 -8.18 14.49
CA CYS A 355 -59.50 -8.36 14.78
C CYS A 355 -58.89 -6.97 14.94
N ASN A 356 -59.15 -6.34 16.10
CA ASN A 356 -58.53 -5.10 16.50
C ASN A 356 -57.03 -5.29 16.36
N ASN A 357 -56.45 -4.50 15.45
CA ASN A 357 -55.03 -4.45 15.17
C ASN A 357 -54.33 -4.10 16.48
N SER A 358 -53.91 -5.11 17.23
CA SER A 358 -53.25 -4.91 18.51
C SER A 358 -51.95 -4.19 18.18
N ASN A 359 -51.85 -2.95 18.66
CA ASN A 359 -50.59 -2.23 18.66
C ASN A 359 -49.64 -3.04 19.53
N ILE A 360 -48.91 -3.98 18.90
CA ILE A 360 -47.75 -4.63 19.48
C ILE A 360 -46.76 -3.48 19.66
N GLU A 361 -46.78 -2.88 20.85
CA GLU A 361 -45.76 -1.94 21.27
C GLU A 361 -44.42 -2.65 21.10
N LYS A 362 -43.70 -2.28 20.03
CA LYS A 362 -42.35 -2.75 19.78
C LYS A 362 -41.48 -2.18 20.90
N LYS A 363 -41.42 -2.92 22.01
CA LYS A 363 -40.56 -2.63 23.15
C LYS A 363 -39.13 -2.56 22.63
N SER A 364 -38.61 -1.34 22.48
CA SER A 364 -37.26 -1.10 22.00
C SER A 364 -36.28 -1.55 23.08
N ILE A 365 -35.73 -2.75 22.93
CA ILE A 365 -34.65 -3.24 23.79
C ILE A 365 -33.39 -2.48 23.39
N ILE A 366 -32.94 -1.59 24.28
CA ILE A 366 -31.64 -0.93 24.16
C ILE A 366 -30.62 -1.82 24.85
N LEU A 367 -29.67 -2.36 24.09
CA LEU A 367 -28.54 -3.14 24.63
C LEU A 367 -27.56 -2.20 25.33
N SER A 368 -26.91 -2.67 26.40
CA SER A 368 -25.84 -1.92 27.05
C SER A 368 -24.55 -1.98 26.23
N ASP A 369 -23.68 -0.98 26.39
CA ASP A 369 -22.36 -0.97 25.73
C ASP A 369 -21.52 -2.20 26.10
N ILE A 370 -21.70 -2.76 27.31
CA ILE A 370 -21.01 -3.98 27.75
C ILE A 370 -21.47 -5.20 26.94
N VAL A 371 -22.79 -5.35 26.74
CA VAL A 371 -23.34 -6.46 25.94
C VAL A 371 -22.93 -6.32 24.47
N ILE A 372 -22.88 -5.11 23.94
CA ILE A 372 -22.38 -4.86 22.58
C ILE A 372 -20.86 -5.11 22.49
N GLU A 373 -20.07 -4.75 23.50
CA GLU A 373 -18.64 -5.04 23.55
C GLU A 373 -18.39 -6.56 23.56
N MET A 374 -19.18 -7.32 24.32
CA MET A 374 -19.16 -8.79 24.27
C MET A 374 -19.53 -9.32 22.89
N ILE A 375 -20.70 -8.95 22.33
CA ILE A 375 -21.13 -9.40 20.99
C ILE A 375 -20.08 -9.08 19.92
N VAL A 376 -19.48 -7.88 19.96
CA VAL A 376 -18.42 -7.50 19.03
C VAL A 376 -17.20 -8.39 19.23
N ARG A 377 -16.67 -8.52 20.46
CA ARG A 377 -15.48 -9.32 20.76
C ARG A 377 -15.66 -10.81 20.41
N ASP A 378 -16.82 -11.38 20.71
CA ASP A 378 -17.18 -12.76 20.34
C ASP A 378 -17.32 -12.94 18.83
N SER A 379 -17.56 -11.83 18.09
CA SER A 379 -17.61 -11.80 16.62
C SER A 379 -16.28 -11.40 15.96
N LEU A 380 -15.23 -11.07 16.75
CA LEU A 380 -13.90 -10.77 16.21
C LEU A 380 -13.11 -12.06 16.05
N TRP A 381 -12.61 -12.28 14.83
CA TRP A 381 -11.61 -13.30 14.60
C TRP A 381 -10.23 -12.76 15.01
N TYR A 382 -9.53 -13.53 15.83
CA TYR A 382 -8.14 -13.28 16.22
C TYR A 382 -7.25 -14.31 15.53
N CYS A 383 -6.17 -13.85 14.91
CA CYS A 383 -5.18 -14.71 14.30
C CYS A 383 -3.92 -14.79 15.17
N GLY A 384 -3.26 -15.96 15.13
CA GLY A 384 -1.89 -16.16 15.56
C GLY A 384 -1.72 -17.01 16.84
N ASP A 385 -0.87 -18.02 16.72
CA ASP A 385 -0.10 -18.63 17.83
C ASP A 385 1.16 -17.79 18.19
N GLY A 386 1.30 -16.66 17.50
CA GLY A 386 2.34 -15.65 17.70
C GLY A 386 2.28 -14.97 19.06
N ILE A 387 3.15 -13.99 19.26
CA ILE A 387 3.31 -13.31 20.56
C ILE A 387 2.14 -12.35 20.86
N ASP A 388 1.52 -11.78 19.83
CA ASP A 388 0.41 -10.82 19.92
C ASP A 388 -0.83 -11.37 19.20
N LYS A 389 -2.00 -11.31 19.85
CA LYS A 389 -3.28 -11.70 19.22
C LYS A 389 -3.79 -10.57 18.34
N ILE A 390 -3.83 -10.80 17.03
CA ILE A 390 -4.16 -9.75 16.05
C ILE A 390 -5.59 -9.94 15.55
N ILE A 391 -6.41 -8.89 15.62
CA ILE A 391 -7.76 -8.86 15.03
C ILE A 391 -7.63 -8.83 13.51
N ILE A 392 -8.07 -9.91 12.84
CA ILE A 392 -8.18 -10.00 11.38
C ILE A 392 -9.65 -10.22 11.04
N ASN A 393 -10.39 -9.13 10.80
CA ASN A 393 -11.83 -9.24 10.53
C ASN A 393 -12.27 -8.31 9.37
N ASN A 394 -12.61 -8.93 8.24
CA ASN A 394 -13.11 -8.21 7.07
C ASN A 394 -14.51 -7.58 7.28
N ASN A 395 -15.26 -8.03 8.29
CA ASN A 395 -16.62 -7.59 8.58
C ASN A 395 -16.71 -6.43 9.58
N LEU A 396 -15.59 -5.83 10.01
CA LEU A 396 -15.56 -4.69 10.93
C LEU A 396 -16.48 -3.55 10.49
N LEU A 397 -16.52 -3.24 9.19
CA LEU A 397 -17.39 -2.19 8.64
C LEU A 397 -18.87 -2.58 8.72
N SER A 398 -19.19 -3.85 8.47
CA SER A 398 -20.55 -4.39 8.60
C SER A 398 -21.06 -4.24 10.03
N PHE A 399 -20.24 -4.54 11.05
CA PHE A 399 -20.58 -4.31 12.46
C PHE A 399 -20.75 -2.82 12.77
N ALA A 400 -19.84 -1.97 12.31
CA ALA A 400 -19.91 -0.52 12.50
C ALA A 400 -21.21 0.09 11.96
N LEU A 401 -21.72 -0.43 10.84
CA LEU A 401 -22.93 0.06 10.18
C LEU A 401 -24.25 -0.42 10.82
N VAL A 402 -24.21 -1.37 11.78
CA VAL A 402 -25.42 -1.85 12.49
C VAL A 402 -26.11 -0.72 13.24
N SER A 403 -25.35 0.11 13.97
CA SER A 403 -25.87 1.27 14.69
C SER A 403 -24.75 2.21 15.15
N LYS A 404 -25.11 3.45 15.51
CA LYS A 404 -24.18 4.41 16.15
C LYS A 404 -23.53 3.87 17.43
N GLN A 405 -24.22 2.98 18.15
CA GLN A 405 -23.70 2.37 19.39
C GLN A 405 -22.65 1.30 19.08
N PHE A 406 -22.92 0.43 18.10
CA PHE A 406 -21.93 -0.53 17.58
C PHE A 406 -20.70 0.20 17.01
N PHE A 407 -20.89 1.25 16.22
CA PHE A 407 -19.79 2.09 15.73
C PHE A 407 -18.91 2.62 16.87
N ARG A 408 -19.53 3.20 17.92
CA ARG A 408 -18.81 3.73 19.09
C ARG A 408 -18.02 2.66 19.84
N VAL A 409 -18.66 1.53 20.12
CA VAL A 409 -18.03 0.41 20.86
C VAL A 409 -16.90 -0.20 20.05
N LEU A 410 -17.12 -0.47 18.75
CA LEU A 410 -16.07 -1.02 17.88
C LEU A 410 -14.89 -0.06 17.72
N SER A 411 -15.15 1.24 17.56
CA SER A 411 -14.10 2.28 17.55
C SER A 411 -13.29 2.27 18.85
N LYS A 412 -13.94 2.16 20.02
CA LYS A 412 -13.26 2.05 21.31
C LYS A 412 -12.36 0.80 21.40
N ILE A 413 -12.83 -0.34 20.89
CA ILE A 413 -12.05 -1.59 20.85
C ILE A 413 -10.82 -1.42 19.95
N LEU A 414 -11.01 -1.06 18.67
CA LEU A 414 -9.92 -0.97 17.69
C LEU A 414 -8.81 0.02 18.08
N ASN A 415 -9.12 1.15 18.74
CA ASN A 415 -8.10 2.11 19.17
C ASN A 415 -7.14 1.60 20.27
N ASN A 416 -7.47 0.48 20.93
CA ASN A 416 -6.76 -0.06 22.10
C ASN A 416 -6.31 -1.52 21.93
N GLU A 417 -6.41 -2.08 20.73
CA GLU A 417 -6.12 -3.49 20.43
C GLU A 417 -5.15 -3.61 19.25
N TYR A 418 -4.56 -4.79 19.08
CA TYR A 418 -3.75 -5.14 17.91
C TYR A 418 -4.70 -5.56 16.76
N PHE A 419 -4.73 -4.82 15.65
CA PHE A 419 -5.58 -5.11 14.49
C PHE A 419 -4.83 -4.89 13.17
N GLU A 420 -5.16 -5.63 12.12
CA GLU A 420 -4.52 -5.49 10.82
C GLU A 420 -5.00 -4.23 10.06
N LEU A 421 -4.05 -3.49 9.47
CA LEU A 421 -4.28 -2.20 8.84
C LEU A 421 -4.92 -2.35 7.43
N GLY A 422 -6.23 -2.54 7.38
CA GLY A 422 -6.96 -2.87 6.12
C GLY A 422 -7.19 -1.71 5.13
N LYS A 423 -7.20 -2.02 3.82
CA LYS A 423 -7.27 -1.09 2.66
C LYS A 423 -8.32 0.03 2.66
N SER A 424 -9.38 -0.04 3.46
CA SER A 424 -10.55 0.85 3.36
C SER A 424 -10.86 1.66 4.63
N MET A 425 -10.12 1.46 5.73
CA MET A 425 -10.48 1.97 7.05
C MET A 425 -9.67 3.20 7.49
N ILE A 426 -8.53 3.48 6.85
CA ILE A 426 -7.56 4.45 7.36
C ILE A 426 -7.47 5.67 6.44
N GLN A 427 -8.29 6.65 6.77
CA GLN A 427 -7.91 8.06 6.63
C GLN A 427 -8.03 8.65 8.03
N LEU A 428 -6.94 8.68 8.81
CA LEU A 428 -6.95 9.28 10.17
C LEU A 428 -7.31 10.78 10.15
N ASN A 429 -7.37 11.39 8.96
CA ASN A 429 -8.02 12.67 8.68
C ASN A 429 -9.37 12.81 9.41
N ASP A 430 -9.72 14.04 9.78
CA ASP A 430 -10.78 14.45 10.73
C ASP A 430 -12.24 14.11 10.35
N SER A 431 -12.49 13.10 9.51
CA SER A 431 -13.85 12.62 9.32
C SER A 431 -14.38 12.03 10.63
N GLN A 432 -15.46 12.62 11.14
CA GLN A 432 -16.20 12.14 12.31
C GLN A 432 -16.70 10.67 12.19
N PHE A 433 -16.61 10.10 10.99
CA PHE A 433 -17.03 8.76 10.61
C PHE A 433 -15.88 7.74 10.54
N ASN A 434 -14.64 8.12 10.91
CA ASN A 434 -13.56 7.15 11.01
C ASN A 434 -13.70 6.29 12.29
N LEU A 435 -13.61 4.96 12.12
CA LEU A 435 -13.58 3.97 13.19
C LEU A 435 -12.29 4.03 14.00
N ILE A 436 -11.16 4.29 13.35
CA ILE A 436 -9.83 4.33 13.94
C ILE A 436 -9.47 5.80 14.16
N LYS A 437 -9.37 6.22 15.41
CA LYS A 437 -9.10 7.62 15.82
C LYS A 437 -7.69 7.81 16.36
N GLN A 438 -6.97 6.71 16.56
CA GLN A 438 -5.60 6.70 17.07
C GLN A 438 -4.74 5.79 16.19
N PRO A 439 -3.43 6.08 16.09
CA PRO A 439 -2.46 5.20 15.44
C PRO A 439 -2.52 3.75 15.97
N PRO A 440 -2.31 2.73 15.13
CA PRO A 440 -2.48 1.33 15.53
C PRO A 440 -1.37 0.88 16.49
N LEU A 441 -1.68 -0.11 17.35
CA LEU A 441 -0.68 -0.77 18.20
C LEU A 441 0.11 -1.86 17.44
N PHE A 442 -0.48 -2.38 16.35
CA PHE A 442 0.09 -3.38 15.45
C PHE A 442 0.38 -2.77 14.08
N PHE A 443 1.51 -3.09 13.47
CA PHE A 443 1.78 -2.80 12.08
C PHE A 443 2.30 -4.05 11.36
N GLY A 444 1.43 -4.67 10.54
CA GLY A 444 1.83 -5.69 9.59
C GLY A 444 2.51 -5.04 8.39
N TYR A 445 3.74 -5.43 8.09
CA TYR A 445 4.62 -4.82 7.10
C TYR A 445 3.99 -4.70 5.71
N ASP A 446 3.23 -5.72 5.29
CA ASP A 446 2.48 -5.76 4.03
C ASP A 446 1.40 -4.63 3.91
N SER A 447 1.18 -3.86 4.98
CA SER A 447 0.34 -2.66 5.00
C SER A 447 1.07 -1.39 4.54
N ILE A 448 2.40 -1.40 4.41
CA ILE A 448 3.20 -0.22 4.05
C ILE A 448 2.81 0.36 2.68
N ARG A 449 2.40 -0.51 1.75
CA ARG A 449 1.82 -0.18 0.43
C ARG A 449 0.51 0.62 0.46
N LEU A 450 -0.12 0.73 1.64
CA LEU A 450 -1.38 1.45 1.84
C LEU A 450 -1.16 2.89 2.26
N ILE A 451 0.06 3.24 2.67
CA ILE A 451 0.44 4.59 3.06
C ILE A 451 0.51 5.47 1.81
N PRO A 452 -0.38 6.48 1.64
CA PRO A 452 -0.37 7.30 0.44
C PRO A 452 0.89 8.16 0.35
N TYR A 453 1.45 8.32 -0.84
CA TYR A 453 2.57 9.26 -1.07
C TYR A 453 2.18 10.74 -0.95
N SER A 454 0.88 11.04 -0.92
CA SER A 454 0.36 12.36 -0.57
C SER A 454 0.19 12.57 0.94
N SER A 455 0.67 11.65 1.78
CA SER A 455 0.72 11.85 3.24
C SER A 455 1.80 12.88 3.57
N ASN A 456 1.59 13.68 4.61
CA ASN A 456 2.67 14.50 5.15
C ASN A 456 3.51 13.70 6.17
N LYS A 457 4.69 14.22 6.49
CA LYS A 457 5.65 13.60 7.42
C LYS A 457 5.05 13.43 8.82
N GLU A 458 4.36 14.47 9.26
CA GLU A 458 3.76 14.59 10.58
C GLU A 458 2.66 13.51 10.80
N TYR A 459 1.89 13.16 9.76
CA TYR A 459 0.94 12.05 9.76
C TYR A 459 1.62 10.68 9.89
N LEU A 460 2.80 10.49 9.27
CA LEU A 460 3.54 9.23 9.38
C LEU A 460 4.21 9.06 10.73
N GLU A 461 4.86 10.10 11.24
CA GLU A 461 5.40 10.11 12.60
C GLU A 461 4.29 9.81 13.61
N LEU A 462 3.10 10.41 13.44
CA LEU A 462 1.92 10.07 14.23
C LEU A 462 1.50 8.60 14.03
N LEU A 463 1.37 8.11 12.80
CA LEU A 463 0.94 6.73 12.48
C LEU A 463 1.84 5.66 13.10
N PHE A 464 3.15 5.88 13.18
CA PHE A 464 4.10 4.93 13.75
C PHE A 464 4.40 5.17 15.25
N SER A 465 4.07 6.34 15.80
CA SER A 465 4.33 6.71 17.21
C SER A 465 3.83 5.70 18.26
N ARG A 466 2.67 5.06 18.03
CA ARG A 466 2.06 4.08 18.95
C ARG A 466 2.34 2.62 18.59
N VAL A 467 3.04 2.33 17.49
CA VAL A 467 3.26 0.94 17.07
C VAL A 467 4.12 0.23 18.11
N GLN A 468 3.54 -0.77 18.75
CA GLN A 468 4.18 -1.60 19.79
C GLN A 468 4.58 -2.97 19.25
N SER A 469 3.90 -3.45 18.21
CA SER A 469 4.15 -4.74 17.57
C SER A 469 4.28 -4.55 16.06
N PHE A 470 5.43 -4.93 15.51
CA PHE A 470 5.75 -4.89 14.09
C PHE A 470 5.92 -6.31 13.58
N CYS A 471 5.22 -6.67 12.51
CA CYS A 471 5.22 -8.02 11.98
C CYS A 471 5.53 -8.04 10.48
N ILE A 472 6.56 -8.77 10.08
CA ILE A 472 6.86 -9.07 8.68
C ILE A 472 6.38 -10.50 8.40
N SER A 473 5.19 -10.62 7.80
CA SER A 473 4.90 -11.79 6.96
C SER A 473 5.69 -11.63 5.67
N THR A 474 6.37 -12.68 5.20
CA THR A 474 7.16 -12.56 3.97
C THR A 474 6.26 -12.33 2.77
N ASP A 475 6.79 -11.63 1.78
CA ASP A 475 6.21 -11.46 0.45
C ASP A 475 6.92 -12.32 -0.60
N GLU A 476 7.93 -13.08 -0.18
CA GLU A 476 8.64 -14.06 -1.00
C GLU A 476 7.67 -15.19 -1.37
N TYR A 477 6.79 -14.88 -2.32
CA TYR A 477 5.67 -15.74 -2.63
C TYR A 477 6.14 -17.08 -3.20
N ASP A 478 5.55 -18.13 -2.65
CA ASP A 478 5.77 -19.46 -3.11
C ASP A 478 4.57 -19.99 -3.90
N SER A 479 4.84 -20.66 -5.01
CA SER A 479 3.93 -21.67 -5.51
C SER A 479 4.13 -22.94 -4.67
N THR A 480 3.08 -23.40 -4.00
CA THR A 480 3.04 -24.76 -3.47
C THR A 480 2.75 -25.73 -4.62
N ILE A 481 3.74 -26.52 -5.02
CA ILE A 481 3.56 -27.62 -5.98
C ILE A 481 3.87 -28.93 -5.24
N ASN A 482 2.87 -29.81 -5.12
CA ASN A 482 2.97 -31.08 -4.39
C ASN A 482 3.49 -30.91 -2.95
N ASP A 483 2.84 -30.02 -2.19
CA ASP A 483 3.19 -29.63 -0.80
C ASP A 483 4.60 -29.01 -0.62
N ALA A 484 5.35 -28.83 -1.70
CA ALA A 484 6.66 -28.20 -1.71
C ALA A 484 6.56 -26.71 -2.08
N THR A 485 7.13 -25.87 -1.22
CA THR A 485 7.07 -24.41 -1.25
C THR A 485 8.18 -23.84 -2.13
N SER A 486 7.84 -23.41 -3.35
CA SER A 486 8.78 -22.89 -4.34
C SER A 486 8.61 -21.40 -4.59
N ARG A 487 9.64 -20.60 -4.26
CA ARG A 487 9.73 -19.16 -4.53
C ARG A 487 9.48 -18.84 -6.00
N GLN A 488 8.22 -18.56 -6.33
CA GLN A 488 7.73 -18.23 -7.65
C GLN A 488 7.07 -16.87 -7.59
N PHE A 489 7.59 -15.96 -8.39
CA PHE A 489 7.04 -14.62 -8.58
C PHE A 489 5.51 -14.64 -8.72
N LYS A 490 4.79 -14.01 -7.78
CA LYS A 490 3.32 -14.06 -7.71
C LYS A 490 2.65 -13.28 -8.83
N CYS A 491 2.72 -13.80 -10.05
CA CYS A 491 2.00 -13.27 -11.17
C CYS A 491 1.37 -14.37 -12.01
N VAL A 492 0.20 -14.05 -12.57
CA VAL A 492 -0.69 -14.98 -13.24
C VAL A 492 -0.22 -15.16 -14.68
N GLY A 493 0.79 -16.00 -14.90
CA GLY A 493 1.32 -16.33 -16.23
C GLY A 493 2.54 -17.24 -16.21
N HIS A 494 2.89 -17.81 -17.37
CA HIS A 494 4.16 -18.51 -17.56
C HIS A 494 5.29 -17.49 -17.72
N TYR A 495 6.17 -17.40 -16.73
CA TYR A 495 7.38 -16.59 -16.74
C TYR A 495 8.55 -17.33 -17.42
N SER A 496 9.52 -16.57 -17.91
CA SER A 496 10.81 -17.14 -18.28
C SER A 496 11.70 -17.34 -17.03
N PRO A 497 12.56 -18.37 -16.99
CA PRO A 497 13.46 -18.58 -15.84
C PRO A 497 14.32 -17.34 -15.50
N LEU A 498 14.70 -16.56 -16.52
CA LEU A 498 15.47 -15.33 -16.35
C LEU A 498 14.74 -14.27 -15.50
N GLU A 499 13.41 -14.15 -15.62
CA GLU A 499 12.62 -13.23 -14.79
C GLU A 499 12.53 -13.70 -13.34
N GLU A 500 12.58 -15.03 -13.10
CA GLU A 500 12.62 -15.61 -11.76
C GLU A 500 13.99 -15.42 -11.09
N ASP A 501 15.08 -15.59 -11.83
CA ASP A 501 16.44 -15.29 -11.36
C ASP A 501 16.59 -13.80 -11.01
N ILE A 502 16.14 -12.88 -11.88
CA ILE A 502 16.11 -11.44 -11.60
C ILE A 502 15.24 -11.12 -10.38
N TYR A 503 14.11 -11.82 -10.18
CA TYR A 503 13.32 -11.67 -8.97
C TYR A 503 14.10 -12.06 -7.71
N ARG A 504 14.74 -13.23 -7.72
CA ARG A 504 15.55 -13.76 -6.61
C ARG A 504 16.77 -12.87 -6.29
N GLU A 505 17.41 -12.30 -7.31
CA GLU A 505 18.48 -11.30 -7.12
C GLU A 505 17.93 -10.03 -6.47
N ASN A 506 16.84 -9.48 -7.00
CA ASN A 506 16.23 -8.26 -6.46
C ASN A 506 15.73 -8.44 -5.01
N THR A 507 15.15 -9.60 -4.64
CA THR A 507 14.72 -9.87 -3.26
C THR A 507 15.87 -9.79 -2.25
N ARG A 508 17.11 -10.02 -2.68
CA ARG A 508 18.31 -9.95 -1.84
C ARG A 508 18.95 -8.56 -1.80
N SER A 509 18.49 -7.61 -2.62
CA SER A 509 18.99 -6.23 -2.60
C SER A 509 18.61 -5.54 -1.29
N ASP A 510 19.55 -4.80 -0.71
CA ASP A 510 19.36 -4.02 0.51
C ASP A 510 18.11 -3.12 0.41
N TRP A 511 17.88 -2.54 -0.78
CA TRP A 511 16.79 -1.59 -1.06
C TRP A 511 15.48 -2.25 -1.50
N TYR A 512 15.37 -3.58 -1.45
CA TYR A 512 14.13 -4.32 -1.78
C TYR A 512 12.97 -3.96 -0.84
N LEU A 513 13.28 -3.90 0.46
CA LEU A 513 12.32 -3.58 1.51
C LEU A 513 12.19 -2.06 1.65
N VAL A 514 10.97 -1.57 1.83
CA VAL A 514 10.70 -0.18 2.25
C VAL A 514 11.02 -0.02 3.73
N TYR A 515 11.86 0.94 4.08
CA TYR A 515 12.19 1.25 5.46
C TYR A 515 11.11 2.17 6.07
N PRO A 516 10.46 1.78 7.17
CA PRO A 516 9.36 2.52 7.78
C PRO A 516 9.86 3.73 8.60
N PRO A 517 8.97 4.68 8.95
CA PRO A 517 9.22 5.72 9.95
C PRO A 517 9.61 5.15 11.34
N PRO A 518 10.24 5.98 12.21
CA PRO A 518 10.51 5.61 13.60
C PRO A 518 9.27 5.12 14.35
N MET A 519 9.42 4.02 15.09
CA MET A 519 8.43 3.41 15.99
C MET A 519 8.92 3.50 17.44
N PRO A 520 8.88 4.68 18.09
CA PRO A 520 9.43 4.87 19.44
C PRO A 520 8.75 4.03 20.54
N SER A 521 7.55 3.50 20.28
CA SER A 521 6.82 2.60 21.19
C SER A 521 7.10 1.11 20.95
N LEU A 522 7.99 0.74 20.02
CA LEU A 522 8.16 -0.64 19.56
C LEU A 522 8.71 -1.56 20.67
N GLN A 523 8.01 -2.67 20.91
CA GLN A 523 8.34 -3.66 21.94
C GLN A 523 8.36 -5.10 21.43
N SER A 524 7.73 -5.36 20.28
CA SER A 524 7.54 -6.69 19.70
C SER A 524 7.90 -6.68 18.22
N ILE A 525 8.79 -7.57 17.79
CA ILE A 525 9.11 -7.80 16.37
C ILE A 525 8.82 -9.27 16.07
N THR A 526 8.02 -9.52 15.04
CA THR A 526 7.70 -10.87 14.54
C THR A 526 8.08 -10.98 13.07
N ILE A 527 8.77 -12.06 12.69
CA ILE A 527 9.11 -12.41 11.31
C ILE A 527 8.50 -13.79 11.04
N GLY A 528 7.45 -13.84 10.23
CA GLY A 528 6.55 -15.00 10.15
C GLY A 528 7.02 -16.15 9.26
N GLU A 529 7.85 -15.86 8.24
CA GLU A 529 8.25 -16.82 7.19
C GLU A 529 9.63 -16.42 6.63
N TYR A 530 10.70 -16.51 7.45
CA TYR A 530 12.04 -16.09 7.04
C TYR A 530 12.75 -17.18 6.22
N TYR A 531 13.05 -16.89 4.96
CA TYR A 531 13.71 -17.84 4.05
C TYR A 531 15.24 -17.67 3.92
N GLY A 532 15.92 -17.25 5.00
CA GLY A 532 17.38 -17.35 5.13
C GLY A 532 18.25 -16.37 4.34
N TYR A 533 17.68 -15.46 3.55
CA TYR A 533 18.43 -14.39 2.88
C TYR A 533 18.60 -13.19 3.83
N SER A 534 19.83 -12.76 4.09
CA SER A 534 20.13 -11.85 5.20
C SER A 534 20.10 -10.37 4.87
N ASN A 535 20.70 -9.92 3.76
CA ASN A 535 21.02 -8.50 3.55
C ASN A 535 19.82 -7.54 3.65
N ASN A 536 18.73 -7.85 2.96
CA ASN A 536 17.50 -7.04 2.96
C ASN A 536 16.87 -6.95 4.38
N TYR A 537 16.76 -8.08 5.09
CA TYR A 537 16.25 -8.14 6.47
C TYR A 537 17.22 -7.50 7.48
N LEU A 538 18.53 -7.63 7.28
CA LEU A 538 19.58 -6.99 8.08
C LEU A 538 19.42 -5.48 8.02
N HIS A 539 19.43 -4.88 6.84
CA HIS A 539 19.38 -3.42 6.74
C HIS A 539 18.02 -2.85 7.15
N LEU A 540 16.90 -3.54 6.88
CA LEU A 540 15.60 -3.16 7.42
C LEU A 540 15.57 -3.17 8.96
N LEU A 541 16.10 -4.22 9.60
CA LEU A 541 16.14 -4.27 11.06
C LEU A 541 17.18 -3.31 11.65
N GLU A 542 18.33 -3.12 11.02
CA GLU A 542 19.31 -2.10 11.44
C GLU A 542 18.69 -0.71 11.43
N ASP A 543 18.03 -0.32 10.32
CA ASP A 543 17.33 0.96 10.21
C ASP A 543 16.27 1.12 11.31
N ILE A 544 15.37 0.15 11.47
CA ILE A 544 14.33 0.17 12.52
C ILE A 544 14.94 0.30 13.92
N LEU A 545 15.94 -0.51 14.26
CA LEU A 545 16.49 -0.59 15.61
C LEU A 545 17.36 0.63 15.94
N ILE A 546 18.21 1.08 15.02
CA ILE A 546 19.06 2.27 15.18
C ILE A 546 18.18 3.51 15.27
N THR A 547 17.26 3.70 14.34
CA THR A 547 16.40 4.89 14.27
C THR A 547 15.49 4.99 15.50
N ASN A 548 14.95 3.87 16.00
CA ASN A 548 14.22 3.84 17.27
C ASN A 548 15.12 4.18 18.46
N PHE A 549 16.33 3.61 18.53
CA PHE A 549 17.26 3.82 19.62
C PHE A 549 17.75 5.28 19.70
N GLU A 550 18.09 5.90 18.56
CA GLU A 550 18.48 7.31 18.50
C GLU A 550 17.33 8.24 18.88
N THR A 551 16.11 7.96 18.40
CA THR A 551 14.89 8.69 18.78
C THR A 551 14.68 8.65 20.30
N ILE A 552 14.79 7.47 20.92
CA ILE A 552 14.65 7.29 22.38
C ILE A 552 15.75 8.06 23.14
N LYS A 553 17.01 7.93 22.71
CA LYS A 553 18.17 8.58 23.34
C LYS A 553 18.08 10.11 23.29
N SER A 554 17.57 10.67 22.20
CA SER A 554 17.38 12.12 22.05
C SER A 554 16.38 12.70 23.06
N ASN A 555 15.37 11.92 23.44
CA ASN A 555 14.26 12.33 24.30
C ASN A 555 14.54 12.27 25.81
N LYS A 556 15.75 11.84 26.23
CA LYS A 556 16.20 11.80 27.65
C LYS A 556 15.21 11.09 28.60
N LEU A 557 14.62 9.99 28.15
CA LEU A 557 13.79 9.14 29.00
C LEU A 557 14.69 8.22 29.83
N ASP A 558 14.99 8.64 31.06
CA ASP A 558 15.95 8.01 31.99
C ASP A 558 15.52 6.62 32.56
N ASN A 559 14.70 5.85 31.84
CA ASN A 559 14.15 4.57 32.33
C ASN A 559 14.51 3.38 31.42
N ASP A 560 15.07 2.32 32.01
CA ASP A 560 15.40 1.01 31.40
C ASP A 560 14.23 0.26 30.70
N SER A 561 13.04 0.85 30.68
CA SER A 561 11.80 0.27 30.14
C SER A 561 11.67 0.30 28.61
N HIS A 562 12.62 0.91 27.89
CA HIS A 562 12.51 1.18 26.45
C HIS A 562 13.42 0.24 25.63
N GLY A 563 12.82 -0.54 24.75
CA GLY A 563 13.52 -1.46 23.84
C GLY A 563 12.66 -2.65 23.43
N ILE A 564 13.17 -3.47 22.52
CA ILE A 564 12.48 -4.69 22.09
C ILE A 564 12.46 -5.68 23.25
N LYS A 565 11.25 -6.02 23.69
CA LYS A 565 10.96 -7.02 24.73
C LYS A 565 10.73 -8.40 24.15
N ARG A 566 10.16 -8.45 22.95
CA ARG A 566 9.63 -9.69 22.38
C ARG A 566 10.12 -9.84 20.94
N PHE A 567 10.78 -10.95 20.65
CA PHE A 567 11.22 -11.30 19.31
C PHE A 567 10.68 -12.67 18.94
N SER A 568 10.06 -12.77 17.77
CA SER A 568 9.60 -14.03 17.20
C SER A 568 10.12 -14.15 15.79
N ILE A 569 10.68 -15.31 15.46
CA ILE A 569 10.99 -15.66 14.09
C ILE A 569 10.59 -17.10 13.81
N THR A 570 9.92 -17.31 12.69
CA THR A 570 9.76 -18.62 12.06
C THR A 570 10.66 -18.63 10.84
N ILE A 571 11.53 -19.64 10.75
CA ILE A 571 12.49 -19.83 9.68
C ILE A 571 12.01 -21.00 8.83
N CYS A 572 11.94 -20.76 7.53
CA CYS A 572 11.50 -21.71 6.52
C CYS A 572 12.64 -21.96 5.54
N ASN A 573 12.71 -23.16 4.98
CA ASN A 573 13.49 -23.41 3.77
C ASN A 573 12.55 -23.34 2.57
N ASP A 574 13.07 -22.96 1.39
CA ASP A 574 12.36 -23.31 0.15
C ASP A 574 12.54 -24.80 -0.19
N TRP A 575 11.71 -25.30 -1.09
CA TRP A 575 11.70 -26.69 -1.57
C TRP A 575 13.05 -27.22 -2.10
N ASN A 576 13.94 -26.36 -2.58
CA ASN A 576 15.27 -26.78 -3.05
C ASN A 576 16.27 -26.90 -1.88
N GLY A 577 15.83 -26.62 -0.65
CA GLY A 577 16.71 -26.44 0.49
C GLY A 577 17.62 -25.24 0.32
N THR A 578 17.18 -24.20 -0.42
CA THR A 578 17.92 -22.94 -0.56
C THR A 578 17.36 -21.84 0.36
N PRO A 579 18.23 -20.95 0.89
CA PRO A 579 19.68 -21.09 0.96
C PRO A 579 20.06 -22.31 1.81
N GLU A 580 21.18 -22.95 1.49
CA GLU A 580 21.68 -24.12 2.22
C GLU A 580 21.98 -23.83 3.70
N ARG A 581 22.15 -22.55 4.03
CA ARG A 581 22.34 -22.02 5.38
C ARG A 581 21.46 -20.79 5.52
N SER A 582 20.53 -20.81 6.46
CA SER A 582 19.82 -19.60 6.89
C SER A 582 20.80 -18.72 7.64
N ASP A 583 21.12 -17.54 7.09
CA ASP A 583 21.95 -16.59 7.78
C ASP A 583 21.15 -15.93 8.91
N LEU A 584 21.70 -15.92 10.13
CA LEU A 584 21.09 -15.33 11.32
C LEU A 584 21.85 -14.10 11.80
N ASP A 585 22.83 -13.62 11.04
CA ASP A 585 23.64 -12.45 11.37
C ASP A 585 22.81 -11.17 11.46
N PHE A 586 21.68 -11.09 10.75
CA PHE A 586 20.70 -10.02 10.86
C PHE A 586 20.03 -9.90 12.24
N ILE A 587 20.18 -10.90 13.12
CA ILE A 587 19.75 -10.84 14.52
C ILE A 587 20.82 -10.14 15.39
N LYS A 588 22.09 -10.06 14.95
CA LYS A 588 23.18 -9.42 15.74
C LYS A 588 22.88 -7.96 16.14
N PRO A 589 22.31 -7.08 15.30
CA PRO A 589 21.93 -5.71 15.70
C PRO A 589 20.90 -5.69 16.83
N LEU A 590 19.88 -6.56 16.76
CA LEU A 590 18.86 -6.70 17.80
C LEU A 590 19.49 -7.08 19.15
N LEU A 591 20.42 -8.03 19.15
CA LEU A 591 21.13 -8.41 20.38
C LEU A 591 22.04 -7.27 20.85
N LYS A 592 22.83 -6.69 19.97
CA LYS A 592 23.76 -5.59 20.32
C LYS A 592 23.05 -4.39 20.97
N LEU A 593 21.83 -4.06 20.52
CA LEU A 593 21.08 -2.88 20.96
C LEU A 593 20.04 -3.17 22.07
N HIS A 594 19.41 -4.36 22.07
CA HIS A 594 18.21 -4.64 22.89
C HIS A 594 18.30 -5.89 23.78
N LEU A 595 19.48 -6.52 23.90
CA LEU A 595 19.67 -7.70 24.75
C LEU A 595 19.24 -7.54 26.22
N ASN A 596 19.32 -6.32 26.76
CA ASN A 596 18.89 -6.01 28.13
C ASN A 596 17.40 -5.64 28.26
N SER A 597 16.68 -5.46 27.14
CA SER A 597 15.22 -5.28 27.14
C SER A 597 14.46 -6.56 26.77
N LEU A 598 15.11 -7.53 26.12
CA LEU A 598 14.49 -8.80 25.74
C LEU A 598 13.98 -9.58 26.96
N GLU A 599 12.75 -10.07 26.83
CA GLU A 599 11.97 -10.85 27.81
C GLU A 599 11.54 -12.19 27.20
N ILE A 600 11.13 -12.20 25.92
CA ILE A 600 10.66 -13.40 25.21
C ILE A 600 11.36 -13.50 23.85
N VAL A 601 11.93 -14.68 23.56
CA VAL A 601 12.47 -15.03 22.25
C VAL A 601 11.86 -16.35 21.78
N LYS A 602 11.11 -16.30 20.68
CA LYS A 602 10.61 -17.48 19.95
C LYS A 602 11.42 -17.66 18.67
N ILE A 603 11.97 -18.85 18.46
CA ILE A 603 12.57 -19.29 17.20
C ILE A 603 11.91 -20.61 16.83
N ASP A 604 11.14 -20.59 15.74
CA ASP A 604 10.64 -21.79 15.09
C ASP A 604 11.48 -22.06 13.84
N SER A 605 12.01 -23.27 13.73
CA SER A 605 12.70 -23.79 12.56
C SER A 605 12.24 -25.20 12.22
N SER A 606 11.02 -25.58 12.62
CA SER A 606 10.39 -26.87 12.30
C SER A 606 10.06 -27.06 10.82
N SER A 607 10.13 -25.99 10.03
CA SER A 607 10.00 -26.01 8.57
C SER A 607 11.35 -25.85 7.84
N ALA A 608 12.48 -25.97 8.55
CA ALA A 608 13.80 -25.69 8.02
C ALA A 608 14.79 -26.86 8.21
N TYR A 609 14.63 -27.89 7.38
CA TYR A 609 15.41 -29.15 7.28
C TYR A 609 16.95 -29.05 7.23
N ARG A 610 17.55 -27.85 7.26
CA ARG A 610 19.01 -27.64 7.14
C ARG A 610 19.60 -26.72 8.21
N ILE A 611 18.79 -26.19 9.12
CA ILE A 611 19.32 -25.37 10.22
C ILE A 611 19.86 -26.28 11.30
N LYS A 612 21.18 -26.45 11.31
CA LYS A 612 21.88 -27.21 12.35
C LYS A 612 21.41 -26.74 13.73
N SER A 613 20.76 -27.62 14.49
CA SER A 613 20.27 -27.38 15.85
C SER A 613 21.35 -26.73 16.74
N ASN A 614 22.61 -27.11 16.52
CA ASN A 614 23.80 -26.52 17.14
C ASN A 614 23.99 -25.00 16.94
N THR A 615 23.55 -24.42 15.81
CA THR A 615 23.62 -22.97 15.57
C THR A 615 22.64 -22.22 16.47
N ILE A 616 21.38 -22.68 16.55
CA ILE A 616 20.36 -22.10 17.45
C ILE A 616 20.76 -22.31 18.93
N LYS A 617 21.27 -23.49 19.28
CA LYS A 617 21.81 -23.79 20.64
C LYS A 617 22.97 -22.84 21.00
N LYS A 618 23.91 -22.57 20.08
CA LYS A 618 25.01 -21.59 20.26
C LYS A 618 24.48 -20.16 20.42
N LEU A 619 23.53 -19.74 19.58
CA LEU A 619 22.90 -18.42 19.65
C LEU A 619 22.23 -18.19 21.01
N LYS A 620 21.39 -19.13 21.46
CA LYS A 620 20.74 -19.12 22.78
C LYS A 620 21.74 -19.05 23.93
N SER A 621 22.82 -19.83 23.87
CA SER A 621 23.89 -19.80 24.89
C SER A 621 24.58 -18.43 24.93
N SER A 622 24.97 -17.89 23.77
CA SER A 622 25.59 -16.57 23.67
C SER A 622 24.72 -15.46 24.26
N ILE A 623 23.43 -15.46 23.94
CA ILE A 623 22.43 -14.49 24.42
C ILE A 623 22.24 -14.61 25.94
N ASN A 624 22.04 -15.82 26.47
CA ASN A 624 21.82 -16.03 27.91
C ASN A 624 23.05 -15.66 28.76
N ASN A 625 24.26 -15.79 28.20
CA ASN A 625 25.50 -15.42 28.90
C ASN A 625 25.74 -13.90 28.93
N GLN A 626 25.09 -13.13 28.05
CA GLN A 626 25.29 -11.69 27.91
C GLN A 626 24.09 -10.87 28.42
N SER A 627 22.87 -11.43 28.43
CA SER A 627 21.68 -10.71 28.92
C SER A 627 21.63 -10.62 30.45
N LYS A 628 21.14 -9.49 30.96
CA LYS A 628 20.77 -9.33 32.37
C LYS A 628 19.39 -9.92 32.69
N ASN A 629 18.54 -10.14 31.69
CA ASN A 629 17.18 -10.61 31.87
C ASN A 629 17.07 -12.12 31.77
N LYS A 630 16.11 -12.70 32.50
CA LYS A 630 15.70 -14.08 32.28
C LYS A 630 14.81 -14.13 31.02
N ILE A 631 15.40 -14.47 29.88
CA ILE A 631 14.68 -14.62 28.62
C ILE A 631 13.89 -15.94 28.61
N GLU A 632 12.59 -15.84 28.31
CA GLU A 632 11.74 -16.98 28.00
C GLU A 632 12.00 -17.45 26.57
N TRP A 633 12.37 -18.72 26.40
CA TRP A 633 12.75 -19.30 25.12
C TRP A 633 11.74 -20.33 24.65
N SER A 634 11.13 -20.09 23.49
CA SER A 634 10.44 -21.13 22.72
C SER A 634 11.33 -21.51 21.53
N LEU A 635 11.87 -22.72 21.53
CA LEU A 635 12.61 -23.28 20.41
C LEU A 635 11.84 -24.47 19.86
N ASN A 636 11.47 -24.41 18.58
CA ASN A 636 10.87 -25.53 17.85
C ASN A 636 11.84 -25.87 16.70
N VAL A 637 12.47 -27.04 16.73
CA VAL A 637 13.55 -27.42 15.80
C VAL A 637 13.26 -28.85 15.35
N CYS A 638 13.49 -29.19 14.08
CA CYS A 638 13.48 -30.59 13.67
C CYS A 638 14.65 -31.32 14.35
N ASP A 639 14.33 -32.36 15.11
CA ASP A 639 15.29 -33.28 15.71
C ASP A 639 15.67 -34.39 14.70
N ASP A 640 15.91 -34.02 13.43
CA ASP A 640 16.44 -34.90 12.38
C ASP A 640 17.95 -35.13 12.61
N ASP A 641 18.31 -35.54 13.83
CA ASP A 641 19.61 -36.10 14.22
C ASP A 641 19.63 -37.61 13.85
N ASP A 642 19.10 -37.97 12.67
CA ASP A 642 19.45 -39.23 12.01
C ASP A 642 20.91 -39.08 11.55
N ASP A 643 21.81 -39.38 12.49
CA ASP A 643 23.23 -39.66 12.27
C ASP A 643 23.37 -40.91 11.37
N ASP A 644 22.94 -40.78 10.11
CA ASP A 644 23.42 -41.61 9.02
C ASP A 644 24.92 -41.32 8.92
N ASP A 645 25.72 -42.17 9.60
CA ASP A 645 27.17 -42.33 9.51
C ASP A 645 27.56 -42.73 8.07
N TYR A 646 27.26 -41.86 7.10
CA TYR A 646 27.99 -41.77 5.85
C TYR A 646 29.37 -41.21 6.18
N ASP A 647 30.19 -42.14 6.65
CA ASP A 647 31.63 -42.08 6.87
C ASP A 647 32.32 -41.80 5.52
N ASP A 648 32.09 -40.60 4.97
CA ASP A 648 32.72 -40.13 3.73
C ASP A 648 34.14 -39.67 4.08
N THR A 649 34.98 -40.68 4.33
CA THR A 649 36.41 -40.54 4.61
C THR A 649 37.15 -40.11 3.35
N SER A 650 36.91 -38.88 2.89
CA SER A 650 37.76 -38.18 1.93
C SER A 650 38.60 -37.16 2.68
N ASP A 651 39.77 -37.60 3.14
CA ASP A 651 40.81 -36.74 3.71
C ASP A 651 41.23 -35.66 2.69
N ASP A 652 40.80 -34.42 2.90
CA ASP A 652 41.40 -33.26 2.22
C ASP A 652 41.41 -32.05 3.20
N GLU A 653 42.30 -32.14 4.19
CA GLU A 653 42.62 -31.01 5.07
C GLU A 653 43.29 -29.88 4.27
N SER A 654 42.65 -28.71 4.23
CA SER A 654 43.37 -27.44 4.03
C SER A 654 42.73 -26.31 4.87
N PRO A 655 43.55 -25.38 5.43
CA PRO A 655 43.20 -24.62 6.64
C PRO A 655 42.41 -23.32 6.43
#